data_AF-A0A1R2CL55-F1
#
_entry.id   AF-A0A1R2CL55-F1
#
_cell.length_a   1.000
_cell.length_b   1.000
_cell.length_c   1.000
_cell.angle_alpha   90.00
_cell.angle_beta   90.00
_cell.angle_gamma   90.00
#
_symmetry.space_group_name_H-M   'P 1'
#
loop_
_entity.id
_entity.type
_entity.pdbx_description
1 polymer ?
#
loop_
_entity_poly.entity_id
_entity_poly.type
_entity_poly.pdbx_seq_one_letter_code
_entity_poly.pdbx_strand_id
1 'polypeptide(L)'
;MKIVLLIFWLASHVYAVETLSQKIDSVMTMEWTIEDTTWIKIRLLCQVQLGYCSIGLRSSMTNCDMFAAITDGTSVFLVDYWSRNHNTPKTDINEGGTEDIIYVSGGLNATGNIDVTFKRKLSTGDSYDQDILTDVKGNICWGYRNNRAGWTQHTSFGDAGFVWASTAANVYFQASNDSKKNHGIVMSIAWGCLAVIGIFACRYFKFSSLWIYIHSFFLLATSLLTIISSSVIFKDDAYPYSTLTDETNTHSRLGMILSSLVIAECIFGMLSSYFKIFTKNVQATTLINRLHKVVGYALLICGLINCWKGWVIYGDGLGKILTILGFIAAGALFVTFEIYQIFVRNGRRNPLRYIFSCTGNTTPGNLMDMTHLSAIEQVKNGKKLMFYDDLVLEVGHFALSHPGGSFMISNCYGEDTGKYMVGCSSYGGSLLPYTHSLKAFSYLTNLAIARIPYPEGYIINQTNEPQNLMQFMLATKIPLNEHTFLASFKSNEFKMSRTCLDPLWIGKHFMVCFKKGCCNVVKRYYSSVFVNVNEWAVELGLVGTSERNEDGLVKLIFKAYPGGAMTGHLNEIKAGQVVIMKGPLGPGLMLQSFEGNYMAFAGGTGLVPFLDLVYMAWKCLQKGQNFFLTLFVSFRTWKDGFALEILQKMQEIAENWFRVYLLTDESKDKENIPNIIIEGLKKGVTAAWICGPSGYNRHYADFLAKNGLDKNKIIVM
;
A
#
# COMPACT_ATOMS: atom_id res chain seq x y z
N MET A 1 -88.61 -14.28 4.91
CA MET A 1 -87.83 -15.52 4.67
C MET A 1 -86.38 -15.29 4.21
N LYS A 2 -86.02 -14.15 3.59
CA LYS A 2 -84.62 -13.83 3.22
C LYS A 2 -83.76 -13.16 4.30
N ILE A 3 -84.36 -12.66 5.40
CA ILE A 3 -83.62 -12.04 6.52
C ILE A 3 -83.17 -13.09 7.56
N VAL A 4 -83.88 -14.22 7.69
CA VAL A 4 -83.50 -15.31 8.61
C VAL A 4 -82.30 -16.12 8.09
N LEU A 5 -82.13 -16.20 6.77
CA LEU A 5 -80.97 -16.86 6.14
C LEU A 5 -79.68 -16.02 6.17
N LEU A 6 -79.78 -14.69 6.27
CA LEU A 6 -78.60 -13.81 6.38
C LEU A 6 -78.03 -13.78 7.80
N ILE A 7 -78.89 -13.91 8.82
CA ILE A 7 -78.47 -13.98 10.23
C ILE A 7 -77.80 -15.33 10.53
N PHE A 8 -78.15 -16.41 9.82
CA PHE A 8 -77.45 -17.70 9.93
C PHE A 8 -76.09 -17.72 9.22
N TRP A 9 -75.85 -16.85 8.23
CA TRP A 9 -74.57 -16.79 7.51
C TRP A 9 -73.52 -15.89 8.21
N LEU A 10 -73.97 -14.95 9.05
CA LEU A 10 -73.11 -14.09 9.87
C LEU A 10 -72.77 -14.67 11.25
N ALA A 11 -73.31 -15.85 11.61
CA ALA A 11 -73.09 -16.49 12.91
C ALA A 11 -72.20 -17.76 12.87
N SER A 12 -71.54 -18.06 11.75
CA SER A 12 -70.65 -19.22 11.64
C SER A 12 -69.43 -18.95 10.77
N HIS A 13 -68.66 -17.91 11.09
CA HIS A 13 -67.21 -18.01 10.95
C HIS A 13 -66.67 -18.39 12.32
N VAL A 14 -66.98 -19.63 12.74
CA VAL A 14 -66.08 -20.33 13.64
C VAL A 14 -64.80 -20.44 12.84
N TYR A 15 -63.76 -19.68 13.21
CA TYR A 15 -62.42 -19.91 12.70
C TYR A 15 -62.18 -21.40 12.88
N ALA A 16 -62.11 -22.15 11.77
CA ALA A 16 -61.77 -23.55 11.85
C ALA A 16 -60.35 -23.57 12.40
N VAL A 17 -60.24 -23.88 13.69
CA VAL A 17 -59.00 -23.98 14.41
C VAL A 17 -58.23 -25.14 13.76
N GLU A 18 -57.28 -24.81 12.89
CA GLU A 18 -56.50 -25.78 12.14
C GLU A 18 -55.36 -26.29 13.01
N THR A 19 -55.27 -27.61 13.18
CA THR A 19 -54.10 -28.24 13.81
C THR A 19 -53.02 -28.46 12.77
N LEU A 20 -51.87 -27.83 12.97
CA LEU A 20 -50.71 -27.92 12.09
C LEU A 20 -49.70 -28.89 12.70
N SER A 21 -48.94 -29.59 11.84
CA SER A 21 -47.95 -30.59 12.25
C SER A 21 -46.66 -30.36 11.49
N GLN A 22 -45.54 -30.28 12.20
CA GLN A 22 -44.20 -30.17 11.63
C GLN A 22 -43.30 -31.24 12.23
N LYS A 23 -42.71 -32.05 11.35
CA LYS A 23 -41.61 -32.94 11.72
C LYS A 23 -40.35 -32.11 11.94
N ILE A 24 -39.85 -32.08 13.17
CA ILE A 24 -38.65 -31.32 13.54
C ILE A 24 -37.41 -32.09 13.11
N ASP A 25 -37.34 -33.38 13.42
CA ASP A 25 -36.31 -34.28 12.93
C ASP A 25 -36.80 -35.74 12.88
N SER A 26 -35.89 -36.72 12.85
CA SER A 26 -36.28 -38.14 12.84
C SER A 26 -36.97 -38.61 14.12
N VAL A 27 -36.81 -37.92 15.24
CA VAL A 27 -37.26 -38.31 16.59
C VAL A 27 -38.43 -37.47 17.08
N MET A 28 -38.47 -36.20 16.72
CA MET A 28 -39.43 -35.23 17.26
C MET A 28 -40.36 -34.67 16.17
N THR A 29 -41.65 -34.67 16.47
CA THR A 29 -42.70 -33.99 15.70
C THR A 29 -43.46 -33.08 16.66
N MET A 30 -43.74 -31.86 16.21
CA MET A 30 -44.50 -30.88 16.97
C MET A 30 -45.80 -30.59 16.22
N GLU A 31 -46.93 -30.70 16.92
CA GLU A 31 -48.22 -30.23 16.44
C GLU A 31 -48.62 -29.02 17.25
N TRP A 32 -49.22 -28.02 16.62
CA TRP A 32 -49.73 -26.87 17.33
C TRP A 32 -51.04 -26.38 16.74
N THR A 33 -51.74 -25.59 17.53
CA THR A 33 -53.06 -25.08 17.21
C THR A 33 -53.21 -23.73 17.90
N ILE A 34 -53.39 -22.66 17.12
CA ILE A 34 -53.72 -21.34 17.66
C ILE A 34 -55.21 -21.35 18.01
N GLU A 35 -55.54 -21.39 19.30
CA GLU A 35 -56.94 -21.52 19.74
C GLU A 35 -57.70 -20.19 19.58
N ASP A 36 -57.04 -19.08 19.93
CA ASP A 36 -57.56 -17.73 19.83
C ASP A 36 -56.40 -16.70 19.82
N THR A 37 -56.69 -15.42 20.06
CA THR A 37 -55.66 -14.35 20.12
C THR A 37 -54.78 -14.40 21.37
N THR A 38 -54.99 -15.36 22.26
CA THR A 38 -54.37 -15.45 23.58
C THR A 38 -53.64 -16.77 23.78
N TRP A 39 -54.16 -17.89 23.29
CA TRP A 39 -53.66 -19.23 23.62
C TRP A 39 -53.17 -20.01 22.40
N ILE A 40 -52.06 -20.72 22.62
CA ILE A 40 -51.56 -21.77 21.73
C ILE A 40 -51.59 -23.11 22.45
N LYS A 41 -52.11 -24.13 21.77
CA LYS A 41 -52.02 -25.53 22.20
C LYS A 41 -50.92 -26.22 21.42
N ILE A 42 -50.04 -26.92 22.12
CA ILE A 42 -48.86 -27.60 21.57
C ILE A 42 -48.90 -29.06 21.99
N ARG A 43 -48.67 -29.97 21.03
CA ARG A 43 -48.48 -31.40 21.26
C ARG A 43 -47.08 -31.79 20.80
N LEU A 44 -46.31 -32.38 21.71
CA LEU A 44 -44.98 -32.91 21.45
C LEU A 44 -45.03 -34.43 21.32
N LEU A 45 -44.70 -34.91 20.12
CA LEU A 45 -44.58 -36.32 19.77
C LEU A 45 -43.11 -36.66 19.64
N CYS A 46 -42.60 -37.46 20.56
CA CYS A 46 -41.18 -37.72 20.70
C CYS A 46 -40.88 -39.20 20.85
N GLN A 47 -40.05 -39.76 19.97
CA GLN A 47 -39.55 -41.14 20.05
C GLN A 47 -38.48 -41.29 21.16
N VAL A 48 -38.86 -40.93 22.38
CA VAL A 48 -38.04 -40.96 23.60
C VAL A 48 -38.77 -41.76 24.67
N GLN A 49 -38.17 -42.87 25.11
CA GLN A 49 -38.71 -43.75 26.14
C GLN A 49 -38.13 -43.47 27.53
N LEU A 50 -36.87 -43.03 27.60
CA LEU A 50 -36.17 -42.76 28.86
C LEU A 50 -35.25 -41.54 28.73
N GLY A 51 -35.64 -40.40 29.32
CA GLY A 51 -34.92 -39.14 29.24
C GLY A 51 -35.83 -37.94 29.04
N TYR A 52 -35.66 -37.17 27.96
CA TYR A 52 -36.48 -35.97 27.74
C TYR A 52 -36.50 -35.51 26.27
N CYS A 53 -37.46 -34.65 25.97
CA CYS A 53 -37.56 -33.81 24.79
C CYS A 53 -37.82 -32.36 25.18
N SER A 54 -37.13 -31.41 24.56
CA SER A 54 -37.33 -29.99 24.84
C SER A 54 -37.31 -29.15 23.57
N ILE A 55 -38.10 -28.08 23.57
CA ILE A 55 -38.10 -27.02 22.56
C ILE A 55 -37.75 -25.72 23.28
N GLY A 56 -36.88 -24.91 22.67
CA GLY A 56 -36.64 -23.53 23.03
C GLY A 56 -37.10 -22.59 21.93
N LEU A 57 -37.57 -21.39 22.30
CA LEU A 57 -38.15 -20.40 21.40
C LEU A 57 -37.13 -19.46 20.74
N ARG A 58 -35.85 -19.86 20.72
CA ARG A 58 -34.74 -19.18 20.03
C ARG A 58 -33.84 -20.18 19.32
N SER A 59 -32.92 -19.69 18.49
CA SER A 59 -31.92 -20.49 17.77
C SER A 59 -30.79 -21.06 18.66
N SER A 60 -30.70 -20.65 19.93
CA SER A 60 -29.67 -21.10 20.88
C SER A 60 -30.26 -21.19 22.28
N MET A 61 -29.65 -21.98 23.16
CA MET A 61 -30.00 -22.09 24.59
C MET A 61 -29.66 -20.82 25.40
N THR A 62 -28.95 -19.84 24.83
CA THR A 62 -28.57 -18.63 25.56
C THR A 62 -29.72 -17.61 25.59
N ASN A 63 -30.16 -17.22 26.79
CA ASN A 63 -31.32 -16.36 27.04
C ASN A 63 -32.58 -16.85 26.33
N CYS A 64 -32.89 -18.13 26.53
CA CYS A 64 -33.90 -18.86 25.81
C CYS A 64 -34.96 -19.40 26.77
N ASP A 65 -36.21 -19.09 26.46
CA ASP A 65 -37.42 -19.69 26.99
C ASP A 65 -37.57 -21.09 26.39
N MET A 66 -37.77 -22.08 27.26
CA MET A 66 -37.76 -23.49 26.92
C MET A 66 -38.81 -24.27 27.69
N PHE A 67 -39.55 -25.13 26.99
CA PHE A 67 -40.40 -26.12 27.62
C PHE A 67 -39.87 -27.53 27.36
N ALA A 68 -39.90 -28.37 28.39
CA ALA A 68 -39.39 -29.74 28.32
C ALA A 68 -40.37 -30.76 28.88
N ALA A 69 -40.50 -31.87 28.15
CA ALA A 69 -41.17 -33.09 28.58
C ALA A 69 -40.10 -34.10 29.02
N ILE A 70 -40.07 -34.45 30.31
CA ILE A 70 -39.08 -35.34 30.93
C ILE A 70 -39.78 -36.65 31.33
N THR A 71 -39.24 -37.79 30.91
CA THR A 71 -39.75 -39.12 31.25
C THR A 71 -38.74 -39.95 32.04
N ASP A 72 -39.22 -40.62 33.08
CA ASP A 72 -38.50 -41.65 33.83
C ASP A 72 -38.78 -43.07 33.31
N GLY A 73 -39.54 -43.19 32.22
CA GLY A 73 -40.01 -44.45 31.65
C GLY A 73 -41.38 -44.91 32.16
N THR A 74 -41.94 -44.23 33.16
CA THR A 74 -43.27 -44.52 33.72
C THR A 74 -44.23 -43.34 33.63
N SER A 75 -43.72 -42.11 33.76
CA SER A 75 -44.51 -40.89 33.73
C SER A 75 -43.78 -39.77 32.98
N VAL A 76 -44.53 -38.75 32.53
CA VAL A 76 -43.97 -37.56 31.87
C VAL A 76 -44.25 -36.33 32.72
N PHE A 77 -43.20 -35.56 32.99
CA PHE A 77 -43.24 -34.27 33.66
C PHE A 77 -43.02 -33.16 32.63
N LEU A 78 -43.94 -32.20 32.56
CA LEU A 78 -43.75 -30.95 31.83
C LEU A 78 -43.18 -29.91 32.78
N VAL A 79 -42.18 -29.18 32.32
CA VAL A 79 -41.53 -28.13 33.11
C VAL A 79 -41.15 -26.98 32.20
N ASP A 80 -41.43 -25.77 32.68
CA ASP A 80 -41.03 -24.50 32.09
C ASP A 80 -39.63 -24.08 32.58
N TYR A 81 -38.77 -23.69 31.65
CA TYR A 81 -37.36 -23.41 31.88
C TYR A 81 -36.94 -22.10 31.23
N TRP A 82 -36.10 -21.34 31.94
CA TRP A 82 -35.30 -20.28 31.35
C TRP A 82 -33.82 -20.65 31.33
N SER A 83 -33.22 -20.55 30.16
CA SER A 83 -31.81 -20.86 29.95
C SER A 83 -31.00 -19.60 29.71
N ARG A 84 -30.03 -19.31 30.59
CA ARG A 84 -29.14 -18.14 30.44
C ARG A 84 -27.96 -18.40 29.51
N ASN A 85 -27.58 -19.66 29.32
CA ASN A 85 -26.40 -20.08 28.55
C ASN A 85 -26.51 -21.58 28.21
N HIS A 86 -25.42 -22.22 27.81
CA HIS A 86 -25.41 -23.64 27.43
C HIS A 86 -25.30 -24.62 28.61
N ASN A 87 -25.31 -24.14 29.86
CA ASN A 87 -25.37 -25.01 31.05
C ASN A 87 -26.80 -25.52 31.27
N THR A 88 -26.98 -26.44 32.22
CA THR A 88 -28.30 -26.95 32.61
C THR A 88 -29.24 -25.80 32.98
N PRO A 89 -30.37 -25.61 32.27
CA PRO A 89 -31.34 -24.56 32.56
C PRO A 89 -31.97 -24.73 33.94
N LYS A 90 -32.35 -23.62 34.58
CA LYS A 90 -33.18 -23.63 35.78
C LYS A 90 -34.64 -23.45 35.40
N THR A 91 -35.54 -23.96 36.23
CA THR A 91 -36.98 -23.75 36.04
C THR A 91 -37.30 -22.26 36.10
N ASP A 92 -38.33 -21.84 35.38
CA ASP A 92 -38.59 -20.41 35.25
C ASP A 92 -38.91 -19.71 36.59
N ILE A 93 -39.71 -20.37 37.43
CA ILE A 93 -39.94 -19.97 38.84
C ILE A 93 -38.63 -19.73 39.61
N ASN A 94 -37.58 -20.52 39.38
CA ASN A 94 -36.31 -20.38 40.08
C ASN A 94 -35.42 -19.27 39.50
N GLU A 95 -35.72 -18.78 38.29
CA GLU A 95 -35.11 -17.58 37.70
C GLU A 95 -35.87 -16.30 38.09
N GLY A 96 -37.08 -16.46 38.66
CA GLY A 96 -37.92 -15.38 39.16
C GLY A 96 -39.16 -15.10 38.29
N GLY A 97 -39.44 -15.98 37.33
CA GLY A 97 -40.64 -15.96 36.50
C GLY A 97 -41.82 -16.75 37.10
N THR A 98 -42.77 -17.10 36.25
CA THR A 98 -43.99 -17.86 36.55
C THR A 98 -43.96 -19.23 35.89
N GLU A 99 -45.02 -20.01 36.06
CA GLU A 99 -45.20 -21.29 35.34
C GLU A 99 -46.31 -21.04 34.32
N ASP A 100 -45.94 -20.98 33.05
CA ASP A 100 -46.83 -20.53 31.98
C ASP A 100 -47.33 -21.67 31.09
N ILE A 101 -47.00 -22.91 31.46
CA ILE A 101 -47.44 -24.13 30.81
C ILE A 101 -48.61 -24.76 31.58
N ILE A 102 -49.71 -25.02 30.88
CA ILE A 102 -50.86 -25.74 31.42
C ILE A 102 -50.99 -27.09 30.72
N TYR A 103 -50.80 -28.17 31.47
CA TYR A 103 -51.03 -29.53 30.99
C TYR A 103 -52.47 -29.72 30.49
N VAL A 104 -52.65 -30.38 29.34
CA VAL A 104 -53.97 -30.67 28.75
C VAL A 104 -54.24 -32.17 28.75
N SER A 105 -53.35 -32.99 28.16
CA SER A 105 -53.53 -34.44 28.06
C SER A 105 -52.24 -35.16 27.62
N GLY A 106 -52.20 -36.49 27.71
CA GLY A 106 -51.10 -37.33 27.21
C GLY A 106 -50.19 -37.90 28.30
N GLY A 107 -48.92 -38.06 27.99
CA GLY A 107 -47.91 -38.71 28.81
C GLY A 107 -47.03 -39.63 27.96
N LEU A 108 -47.12 -40.94 28.21
CA LEU A 108 -46.48 -41.96 27.37
C LEU A 108 -47.53 -42.63 26.48
N ASN A 109 -47.20 -42.81 25.20
CA ASN A 109 -48.03 -43.58 24.28
C ASN A 109 -47.85 -45.10 24.50
N ALA A 110 -48.59 -45.93 23.74
CA ALA A 110 -48.56 -47.39 23.85
C ALA A 110 -47.16 -48.02 23.63
N THR A 111 -46.25 -47.31 22.98
CA THR A 111 -44.86 -47.74 22.74
C THR A 111 -43.87 -47.19 23.78
N GLY A 112 -44.36 -46.53 24.83
CA GLY A 112 -43.55 -45.91 25.88
C GLY A 112 -42.88 -44.60 25.46
N ASN A 113 -43.26 -44.01 24.33
CA ASN A 113 -42.70 -42.77 23.82
C ASN A 113 -43.47 -41.55 24.33
N ILE A 114 -42.80 -40.40 24.50
CA ILE A 114 -43.45 -39.14 24.91
C ILE A 114 -44.50 -38.71 23.86
N ASP A 115 -45.74 -38.53 24.31
CA ASP A 115 -46.86 -37.94 23.56
C ASP A 115 -47.67 -37.09 24.53
N VAL A 116 -47.36 -35.79 24.60
CA VAL A 116 -47.93 -34.88 25.60
C VAL A 116 -48.45 -33.61 24.94
N THR A 117 -49.63 -33.16 25.38
CA THR A 117 -50.28 -31.93 24.94
C THR A 117 -50.43 -30.96 26.11
N PHE A 118 -50.05 -29.71 25.87
CA PHE A 118 -50.17 -28.60 26.82
C PHE A 118 -50.57 -27.32 26.10
N LYS A 119 -50.87 -26.27 26.85
CA LYS A 119 -51.17 -24.94 26.32
C LYS A 119 -50.37 -23.87 27.05
N ARG A 120 -50.05 -22.80 26.33
CA ARG A 120 -49.31 -21.61 26.79
C ARG A 120 -49.96 -20.37 26.19
N LYS A 121 -49.84 -19.22 26.85
CA LYS A 121 -50.27 -17.95 26.24
C LYS A 121 -49.32 -17.55 25.11
N LEU A 122 -49.84 -16.86 24.09
CA LEU A 122 -49.02 -16.25 23.04
C LEU A 122 -48.13 -15.13 23.59
N SER A 123 -48.61 -14.42 24.60
CA SER A 123 -47.82 -13.48 25.41
C SER A 123 -48.17 -13.69 26.88
N THR A 124 -47.16 -14.01 27.69
CA THR A 124 -47.35 -14.35 29.10
C THR A 124 -47.23 -13.11 30.00
N GLY A 125 -46.43 -12.13 29.56
CA GLY A 125 -46.09 -10.94 30.35
C GLY A 125 -44.95 -11.17 31.33
N ASP A 126 -44.32 -12.34 31.31
CA ASP A 126 -43.12 -12.66 32.09
C ASP A 126 -41.85 -12.12 31.40
N SER A 127 -40.92 -11.62 32.20
CA SER A 127 -39.57 -11.24 31.78
C SER A 127 -38.68 -12.40 31.31
N TYR A 128 -39.02 -13.63 31.66
CA TYR A 128 -38.29 -14.86 31.32
C TYR A 128 -39.03 -15.72 30.29
N ASP A 129 -40.05 -15.16 29.66
CA ASP A 129 -40.76 -15.76 28.55
C ASP A 129 -40.54 -15.01 27.25
N GLN A 130 -40.62 -15.72 26.15
CA GLN A 130 -40.68 -15.13 24.83
C GLN A 130 -42.09 -15.19 24.25
N ASP A 131 -42.58 -14.01 23.86
CA ASP A 131 -43.81 -13.90 23.08
C ASP A 131 -43.75 -14.75 21.79
N ILE A 132 -44.78 -15.55 21.57
CA ILE A 132 -45.02 -16.27 20.33
C ILE A 132 -45.78 -15.35 19.37
N LEU A 133 -45.06 -14.79 18.41
CA LEU A 133 -45.64 -13.98 17.35
C LEU A 133 -46.16 -14.88 16.22
N THR A 134 -47.47 -15.01 16.12
CA THR A 134 -48.14 -15.85 15.10
C THR A 134 -47.85 -15.35 13.68
N ASP A 135 -47.63 -16.27 12.74
CA ASP A 135 -47.33 -15.99 11.33
C ASP A 135 -46.08 -15.12 11.07
N VAL A 136 -45.22 -14.96 12.08
CA VAL A 136 -43.95 -14.25 11.98
C VAL A 136 -42.80 -15.25 12.01
N LYS A 137 -41.81 -15.06 11.13
CA LYS A 137 -40.58 -15.87 11.12
C LYS A 137 -39.79 -15.66 12.41
N GLY A 138 -39.63 -16.74 13.16
CA GLY A 138 -38.77 -16.84 14.34
C GLY A 138 -37.79 -18.00 14.20
N ASN A 139 -37.22 -18.41 15.32
CA ASN A 139 -36.35 -19.58 15.42
C ASN A 139 -36.81 -20.45 16.57
N ILE A 140 -36.59 -21.74 16.44
CA ILE A 140 -36.64 -22.68 17.55
C ILE A 140 -35.32 -23.43 17.65
N CYS A 141 -34.99 -23.88 18.85
CA CYS A 141 -33.98 -24.90 19.06
C CYS A 141 -34.63 -26.09 19.77
N TRP A 142 -34.06 -27.27 19.60
CA TRP A 142 -34.55 -28.46 20.28
C TRP A 142 -33.40 -29.32 20.77
N GLY A 143 -33.70 -30.16 21.75
CA GLY A 143 -32.76 -31.11 22.30
C GLY A 143 -33.49 -32.30 22.92
N TYR A 144 -32.88 -33.48 22.83
CA TYR A 144 -33.43 -34.68 23.48
C TYR A 144 -32.34 -35.67 23.86
N ARG A 145 -32.74 -36.59 24.73
CA ARG A 145 -31.95 -37.74 25.17
C ARG A 145 -32.87 -38.93 25.38
N ASN A 146 -32.52 -40.09 24.82
CA ASN A 146 -33.30 -41.34 24.89
C ASN A 146 -32.48 -42.53 25.39
N ASN A 147 -31.81 -42.38 26.53
CA ASN A 147 -31.02 -43.48 27.13
C ASN A 147 -30.81 -43.38 28.64
N ARG A 148 -31.29 -42.32 29.29
CA ARG A 148 -31.04 -42.06 30.72
C ARG A 148 -32.11 -41.12 31.25
N ALA A 149 -32.67 -41.44 32.42
CA ALA A 149 -33.63 -40.59 33.12
C ALA A 149 -33.01 -39.27 33.59
N GLY A 150 -33.84 -38.21 33.63
CA GLY A 150 -33.51 -36.92 34.22
C GLY A 150 -33.00 -35.85 33.25
N TRP A 151 -32.83 -34.65 33.78
CA TRP A 151 -32.44 -33.44 33.04
C TRP A 151 -30.90 -33.33 32.96
N THR A 152 -30.33 -33.99 31.95
CA THR A 152 -28.88 -34.04 31.69
C THR A 152 -28.56 -33.52 30.30
N GLN A 153 -27.28 -33.33 29.93
CA GLN A 153 -26.92 -32.82 28.59
C GLN A 153 -27.56 -33.63 27.46
N HIS A 154 -28.15 -33.00 26.45
CA HIS A 154 -28.79 -33.70 25.32
C HIS A 154 -27.78 -34.55 24.54
N THR A 155 -28.24 -35.63 23.91
CA THR A 155 -27.41 -36.42 22.97
C THR A 155 -27.53 -35.93 21.54
N SER A 156 -28.68 -35.37 21.19
CA SER A 156 -28.97 -34.79 19.88
C SER A 156 -29.71 -33.47 20.07
N PHE A 157 -29.44 -32.51 19.20
CA PHE A 157 -29.99 -31.16 19.24
C PHE A 157 -29.94 -30.52 17.85
N GLY A 158 -30.67 -29.43 17.68
CA GLY A 158 -30.62 -28.61 16.47
C GLY A 158 -31.34 -27.28 16.64
N ASP A 159 -31.23 -26.45 15.61
CA ASP A 159 -32.00 -25.22 15.46
C ASP A 159 -32.59 -25.11 14.05
N ALA A 160 -33.70 -24.39 13.95
CA ALA A 160 -34.39 -24.15 12.69
C ALA A 160 -35.07 -22.79 12.70
N GLY A 161 -35.09 -22.15 11.53
CA GLY A 161 -36.05 -21.10 11.25
C GLY A 161 -37.45 -21.72 11.27
N PHE A 162 -38.37 -21.09 12.00
CA PHE A 162 -39.69 -21.65 12.28
C PHE A 162 -40.76 -20.56 12.32
N VAL A 163 -41.98 -20.88 11.89
CA VAL A 163 -43.15 -20.00 12.02
C VAL A 163 -44.24 -20.72 12.81
N TRP A 164 -44.67 -20.09 13.90
CA TRP A 164 -45.90 -20.46 14.61
C TRP A 164 -47.10 -20.03 13.76
N ALA A 165 -47.39 -20.82 12.72
CA ALA A 165 -48.37 -20.47 11.70
C ALA A 165 -49.81 -20.63 12.23
N SER A 166 -50.71 -19.76 11.78
CA SER A 166 -52.15 -19.89 12.01
C SER A 166 -52.84 -20.74 10.94
N THR A 167 -52.21 -20.92 9.77
CA THR A 167 -52.72 -21.69 8.64
C THR A 167 -51.60 -22.48 7.95
N ALA A 168 -51.96 -23.56 7.25
CA ALA A 168 -50.98 -24.39 6.52
C ALA A 168 -50.12 -23.61 5.50
N ALA A 169 -50.64 -22.52 4.91
CA ALA A 169 -49.94 -21.69 3.93
C ALA A 169 -48.75 -20.92 4.52
N ASN A 170 -48.78 -20.64 5.83
CA ASN A 170 -47.74 -19.87 6.52
C ASN A 170 -46.71 -20.76 7.24
N VAL A 171 -46.86 -22.09 7.18
CA VAL A 171 -45.91 -23.03 7.79
C VAL A 171 -44.54 -22.87 7.14
N TYR A 172 -43.51 -22.68 7.97
CA TYR A 172 -42.12 -22.58 7.55
C TYR A 172 -41.25 -23.33 8.55
N PHE A 173 -40.39 -24.21 8.02
CA PHE A 173 -39.38 -24.93 8.78
C PHE A 173 -38.13 -25.12 7.93
N GLN A 174 -36.99 -24.61 8.38
CA GLN A 174 -35.70 -24.75 7.71
C GLN A 174 -34.59 -24.98 8.74
N ALA A 175 -34.13 -26.23 8.86
CA ALA A 175 -33.03 -26.59 9.74
C ALA A 175 -31.74 -25.82 9.36
N SER A 176 -31.07 -25.24 10.36
CA SER A 176 -30.05 -24.20 10.14
C SER A 176 -28.59 -24.69 10.13
N ASN A 177 -28.34 -25.97 10.41
CA ASN A 177 -27.00 -26.46 10.74
C ASN A 177 -25.97 -26.33 9.61
N ASP A 178 -26.36 -26.53 8.35
CA ASP A 178 -25.39 -26.61 7.26
C ASP A 178 -25.00 -25.23 6.71
N SER A 179 -25.94 -24.28 6.59
CA SER A 179 -25.65 -22.97 5.98
C SER A 179 -24.78 -22.08 6.89
N LYS A 180 -25.10 -22.02 8.19
CA LYS A 180 -24.36 -21.22 9.19
C LYS A 180 -22.93 -21.73 9.38
N LYS A 181 -22.75 -23.06 9.44
CA LYS A 181 -21.43 -23.69 9.51
C LYS A 181 -20.62 -23.43 8.24
N ASN A 182 -21.21 -23.61 7.06
CA ASN A 182 -20.56 -23.32 5.79
C ASN A 182 -20.14 -21.85 5.68
N HIS A 183 -20.98 -20.91 6.13
CA HIS A 183 -20.63 -19.50 6.23
C HIS A 183 -19.39 -19.28 7.10
N GLY A 184 -19.37 -19.83 8.32
CA GLY A 184 -18.22 -19.74 9.22
C GLY A 184 -16.92 -20.26 8.59
N ILE A 185 -16.97 -21.41 7.91
CA ILE A 185 -15.80 -22.01 7.22
C ILE A 185 -15.33 -21.10 6.08
N VAL A 186 -16.25 -20.69 5.20
CA VAL A 186 -15.92 -19.85 4.03
C VAL A 186 -15.34 -18.50 4.47
N MET A 187 -15.90 -17.85 5.49
CA MET A 187 -15.36 -16.60 6.03
C MET A 187 -13.98 -16.78 6.66
N SER A 188 -13.76 -17.88 7.36
CA SER A 188 -12.45 -18.18 7.97
C SER A 188 -11.36 -18.38 6.91
N ILE A 189 -11.67 -19.07 5.80
CA ILE A 189 -10.72 -19.24 4.68
C ILE A 189 -10.48 -17.90 3.97
N ALA A 190 -11.54 -17.15 3.69
CA ALA A 190 -11.45 -15.87 2.98
C ALA A 190 -10.57 -14.87 3.74
N TRP A 191 -10.86 -14.62 5.03
CA TRP A 191 -10.18 -13.59 5.81
C TRP A 191 -8.90 -14.09 6.49
N GLY A 192 -8.85 -15.36 6.93
CA GLY A 192 -7.70 -15.94 7.60
C GLY A 192 -6.58 -16.42 6.67
N CYS A 193 -6.87 -16.66 5.39
CA CYS A 193 -5.89 -17.16 4.42
C CYS A 193 -5.80 -16.29 3.15
N LEU A 194 -6.88 -16.18 2.37
CA LEU A 194 -6.82 -15.51 1.07
C LEU A 194 -6.47 -14.01 1.21
N ALA A 195 -7.14 -13.31 2.12
CA ALA A 195 -6.85 -11.90 2.39
C ALA A 195 -5.41 -11.68 2.86
N VAL A 196 -4.90 -12.57 3.72
CA VAL A 196 -3.53 -12.55 4.23
C VAL A 196 -2.52 -12.68 3.08
N ILE A 197 -2.72 -13.62 2.16
CA ILE A 197 -1.85 -13.81 0.98
C ILE A 197 -1.84 -12.55 0.10
N GLY A 198 -3.02 -12.00 -0.20
CA GLY A 198 -3.14 -10.79 -1.03
C GLY A 198 -2.44 -9.57 -0.41
N ILE A 199 -2.53 -9.40 0.91
CA ILE A 199 -1.86 -8.30 1.64
C ILE A 199 -0.36 -8.56 1.76
N PHE A 200 0.06 -9.80 1.97
CA PHE A 200 1.47 -10.17 2.05
C PHE A 200 2.21 -9.86 0.74
N ALA A 201 1.61 -10.21 -0.40
CA ALA A 201 2.14 -9.90 -1.73
C ALA A 201 2.37 -8.39 -1.91
N CYS A 202 1.35 -7.56 -1.62
CA CYS A 202 1.46 -6.11 -1.79
C CYS A 202 2.41 -5.45 -0.79
N ARG A 203 2.67 -6.05 0.37
CA ARG A 203 3.57 -5.48 1.38
C ARG A 203 5.05 -5.68 1.04
N TYR A 204 5.39 -6.84 0.47
CA TYR A 204 6.78 -7.26 0.33
C TYR A 204 7.29 -7.37 -1.11
N PHE A 205 6.41 -7.55 -2.09
CA PHE A 205 6.80 -7.86 -3.47
C PHE A 205 6.47 -6.74 -4.47
N LYS A 206 6.33 -5.49 -4.01
CA LYS A 206 6.04 -4.31 -4.86
C LYS A 206 7.02 -4.08 -6.02
N PHE A 207 8.21 -4.65 -5.96
CA PHE A 207 9.21 -4.56 -7.02
C PHE A 207 8.87 -5.45 -8.24
N SER A 208 8.06 -6.51 -8.07
CA SER A 208 7.64 -7.40 -9.16
C SER A 208 6.38 -6.86 -9.85
N SER A 209 6.06 -7.29 -11.07
CA SER A 209 4.71 -7.10 -11.65
C SER A 209 3.68 -8.03 -11.00
N LEU A 210 4.09 -9.20 -10.51
CA LEU A 210 3.19 -10.25 -10.05
C LEU A 210 2.39 -9.86 -8.81
N TRP A 211 2.90 -8.98 -7.95
CA TRP A 211 2.21 -8.65 -6.70
C TRP A 211 0.83 -8.06 -6.96
N ILE A 212 0.64 -7.27 -8.02
CA ILE A 212 -0.64 -6.59 -8.27
C ILE A 212 -1.70 -7.62 -8.66
N TYR A 213 -1.33 -8.63 -9.44
CA TYR A 213 -2.21 -9.73 -9.82
C TYR A 213 -2.55 -10.62 -8.63
N ILE A 214 -1.55 -11.01 -7.82
CA ILE A 214 -1.77 -11.80 -6.61
C ILE A 214 -2.65 -11.03 -5.63
N HIS A 215 -2.34 -9.76 -5.38
CA HIS A 215 -3.13 -8.89 -4.49
C HIS A 215 -4.58 -8.78 -4.97
N SER A 216 -4.79 -8.49 -6.26
CA SER A 216 -6.12 -8.28 -6.81
C SER A 216 -6.94 -9.57 -6.87
N PHE A 217 -6.34 -10.68 -7.30
CA PHE A 217 -7.01 -11.97 -7.41
C PHE A 217 -7.49 -12.47 -6.05
N PHE A 218 -6.60 -12.55 -5.06
CA PHE A 218 -6.94 -13.08 -3.74
C PHE A 218 -7.92 -12.19 -2.98
N LEU A 219 -7.79 -10.86 -3.09
CA LEU A 219 -8.74 -9.95 -2.43
C LEU A 219 -10.07 -9.88 -3.15
N LEU A 220 -10.12 -9.95 -4.49
CA LEU A 220 -11.39 -10.06 -5.20
C LEU A 220 -12.11 -11.36 -4.88
N ALA A 221 -11.38 -12.49 -4.78
CA ALA A 221 -11.95 -13.75 -4.34
C ALA A 221 -12.49 -13.66 -2.90
N THR A 222 -11.73 -13.05 -1.98
CA THR A 222 -12.19 -12.78 -0.61
C THR A 222 -13.47 -11.94 -0.60
N SER A 223 -13.52 -10.89 -1.43
CA SER A 223 -14.68 -10.01 -1.55
C SER A 223 -15.91 -10.75 -2.06
N LEU A 224 -15.77 -11.53 -3.13
CA LEU A 224 -16.86 -12.31 -3.72
C LEU A 224 -17.39 -13.37 -2.75
N LEU A 225 -16.50 -14.12 -2.09
CA LEU A 225 -16.91 -15.09 -1.07
C LEU A 225 -17.67 -14.41 0.08
N THR A 226 -17.19 -13.24 0.54
CA THR A 226 -17.85 -12.45 1.58
C THR A 226 -19.26 -12.04 1.16
N ILE A 227 -19.42 -11.49 -0.04
CA ILE A 227 -20.72 -11.03 -0.54
C ILE A 227 -21.68 -12.20 -0.72
N ILE A 228 -21.26 -13.27 -1.40
CA ILE A 228 -22.10 -14.45 -1.68
C ILE A 228 -22.53 -15.11 -0.37
N SER A 229 -21.57 -15.41 0.51
CA SER A 229 -21.86 -16.10 1.76
C SER A 229 -22.75 -15.29 2.70
N SER A 230 -22.51 -13.98 2.81
CA SER A 230 -23.35 -13.09 3.62
C SER A 230 -24.75 -12.94 3.03
N SER A 231 -24.88 -12.94 1.69
CA SER A 231 -26.19 -12.86 1.02
C SER A 231 -27.04 -14.12 1.21
N VAL A 232 -26.40 -15.30 1.23
CA VAL A 232 -27.08 -16.58 1.53
C VAL A 232 -27.61 -16.57 2.96
N ILE A 233 -26.77 -16.22 3.94
CA ILE A 233 -27.20 -16.13 5.34
C ILE A 233 -28.28 -15.06 5.52
N PHE A 234 -28.16 -13.90 4.89
CA PHE A 234 -29.18 -12.86 4.97
C PHE A 234 -30.55 -13.34 4.43
N LYS A 235 -30.55 -14.16 3.37
CA LYS A 235 -31.77 -14.76 2.82
C LYS A 235 -32.35 -15.83 3.73
N ASP A 236 -31.50 -16.71 4.28
CA ASP A 236 -31.90 -17.81 5.15
C ASP A 236 -32.40 -17.30 6.52
N ASP A 237 -31.75 -16.28 7.07
CA ASP A 237 -31.98 -15.76 8.42
C ASP A 237 -32.68 -14.38 8.43
N ALA A 238 -33.64 -14.16 7.52
CA ALA A 238 -34.42 -12.92 7.42
C ALA A 238 -35.43 -12.76 8.57
N TYR A 239 -34.93 -12.58 9.80
CA TYR A 239 -35.74 -12.46 11.02
C TYR A 239 -35.98 -11.00 11.44
N PRO A 240 -37.10 -10.71 12.12
CA PRO A 240 -37.32 -9.42 12.78
C PRO A 240 -36.26 -9.13 13.85
N TYR A 241 -35.96 -7.85 14.07
CA TYR A 241 -34.94 -7.44 15.06
C TYR A 241 -35.21 -7.96 16.48
N SER A 242 -36.49 -8.01 16.89
CA SER A 242 -36.91 -8.40 18.25
C SER A 242 -36.63 -9.86 18.59
N THR A 243 -36.42 -10.74 17.61
CA THR A 243 -36.23 -12.18 17.83
C THR A 243 -34.76 -12.59 17.89
N LEU A 244 -33.83 -11.69 17.58
CA LEU A 244 -32.38 -11.94 17.59
C LEU A 244 -31.78 -11.73 18.99
N THR A 245 -30.82 -12.56 19.36
CA THR A 245 -29.97 -12.30 20.54
C THR A 245 -29.00 -11.15 20.26
N ASP A 246 -28.57 -10.44 21.31
CA ASP A 246 -27.64 -9.30 21.19
C ASP A 246 -26.32 -9.67 20.49
N GLU A 247 -25.80 -10.87 20.77
CA GLU A 247 -24.58 -11.37 20.14
C GLU A 247 -24.76 -11.61 18.63
N THR A 248 -25.86 -12.29 18.25
CA THR A 248 -26.21 -12.56 16.85
C THR A 248 -26.45 -11.27 16.08
N ASN A 249 -27.17 -10.33 16.71
CA ASN A 249 -27.44 -9.02 16.14
C ASN A 249 -26.13 -8.24 15.89
N THR A 250 -25.24 -8.21 16.88
CA THR A 250 -23.94 -7.53 16.75
C THR A 250 -23.11 -8.12 15.61
N HIS A 251 -23.03 -9.46 15.52
CA HIS A 251 -22.30 -10.15 14.46
C HIS A 251 -22.89 -9.88 13.07
N SER A 252 -24.21 -9.99 12.94
CA SER A 252 -24.93 -9.76 11.68
C SER A 252 -24.78 -8.32 11.19
N ARG A 253 -24.99 -7.33 12.06
CA ARG A 253 -24.87 -5.90 11.70
C ARG A 253 -23.44 -5.52 11.33
N LEU A 254 -22.46 -6.02 12.07
CA LEU A 254 -21.05 -5.82 11.70
C LEU A 254 -20.74 -6.47 10.34
N GLY A 255 -21.20 -7.71 10.11
CA GLY A 255 -21.04 -8.41 8.83
C GLY A 255 -21.63 -7.67 7.64
N MET A 256 -22.80 -7.05 7.79
CA MET A 256 -23.42 -6.23 6.74
C MET A 256 -22.62 -4.95 6.45
N ILE A 257 -22.15 -4.25 7.48
CA ILE A 257 -21.28 -3.08 7.32
C ILE A 257 -19.99 -3.47 6.59
N LEU A 258 -19.36 -4.57 7.00
CA LEU A 258 -18.14 -5.08 6.36
C LEU A 258 -18.39 -5.46 4.90
N SER A 259 -19.53 -6.08 4.58
CA SER A 259 -19.92 -6.40 3.20
C SER A 259 -20.04 -5.17 2.32
N SER A 260 -20.61 -4.07 2.82
CA SER A 260 -20.64 -2.79 2.10
C SER A 260 -19.25 -2.17 1.93
N LEU A 261 -18.41 -2.21 2.97
CA LEU A 261 -17.04 -1.70 2.93
C LEU A 261 -16.15 -2.48 1.97
N VAL A 262 -16.36 -3.79 1.83
CA VAL A 262 -15.67 -4.64 0.85
C VAL A 262 -15.93 -4.17 -0.59
N ILE A 263 -17.18 -3.78 -0.90
CA ILE A 263 -17.52 -3.21 -2.22
C ILE A 263 -16.79 -1.89 -2.44
N ALA A 264 -16.82 -0.99 -1.43
CA ALA A 264 -16.10 0.27 -1.48
C ALA A 264 -14.59 0.07 -1.67
N GLU A 265 -14.00 -0.93 -1.03
CA GLU A 265 -12.58 -1.26 -1.14
C GLU A 265 -12.19 -1.75 -2.54
N CYS A 266 -13.05 -2.55 -3.18
CA CYS A 266 -12.88 -2.93 -4.59
C CYS A 266 -12.89 -1.69 -5.50
N ILE A 267 -13.81 -0.74 -5.26
CA ILE A 267 -13.87 0.53 -6.00
C ILE A 267 -12.59 1.35 -5.75
N PHE A 268 -12.14 1.48 -4.50
CA PHE A 268 -10.90 2.19 -4.18
C PHE A 268 -9.66 1.54 -4.79
N GLY A 269 -9.59 0.21 -4.87
CA GLY A 269 -8.52 -0.51 -5.55
C GLY A 269 -8.47 -0.20 -7.05
N MET A 270 -9.63 -0.19 -7.71
CA MET A 270 -9.75 0.19 -9.13
C MET A 270 -9.41 1.67 -9.35
N LEU A 271 -9.96 2.57 -8.53
CA LEU A 271 -9.65 4.01 -8.58
C LEU A 271 -8.16 4.28 -8.31
N SER A 272 -7.55 3.61 -7.34
CA SER A 272 -6.10 3.74 -7.08
C SER A 272 -5.28 3.41 -8.32
N SER A 273 -5.65 2.33 -9.02
CA SER A 273 -4.99 1.91 -10.25
C SER A 273 -5.22 2.91 -11.39
N TYR A 274 -6.46 3.36 -11.58
CA TYR A 274 -6.81 4.40 -12.57
C TYR A 274 -6.01 5.69 -12.33
N PHE A 275 -6.01 6.20 -11.10
CA PHE A 275 -5.32 7.44 -10.76
C PHE A 275 -3.81 7.33 -10.98
N LYS A 276 -3.20 6.20 -10.60
CA LYS A 276 -1.76 5.97 -10.84
C LYS A 276 -1.40 5.98 -12.33
N ILE A 277 -2.30 5.52 -13.20
CA ILE A 277 -2.03 5.40 -14.64
C ILE A 277 -2.34 6.71 -15.38
N PHE A 278 -3.46 7.35 -15.05
CA PHE A 278 -4.05 8.39 -15.90
C PHE A 278 -4.00 9.81 -15.30
N THR A 279 -3.67 9.99 -14.02
CA THR A 279 -3.56 11.34 -13.43
C THR A 279 -2.14 11.76 -13.10
N LYS A 280 -1.87 13.05 -13.30
CA LYS A 280 -0.66 13.74 -12.80
C LYS A 280 -0.88 14.36 -11.41
N ASN A 281 -2.10 14.31 -10.89
CA ASN A 281 -2.43 14.87 -9.58
C ASN A 281 -1.95 13.94 -8.46
N VAL A 282 -0.71 14.17 -8.02
CA VAL A 282 -0.06 13.38 -6.96
C VAL A 282 -0.80 13.46 -5.63
N GLN A 283 -1.45 14.58 -5.32
CA GLN A 283 -2.22 14.73 -4.08
C GLN A 283 -3.45 13.82 -4.07
N ALA A 284 -4.21 13.81 -5.17
CA ALA A 284 -5.37 12.93 -5.33
C ALA A 284 -4.94 11.45 -5.31
N THR A 285 -3.88 11.09 -6.03
CA THR A 285 -3.30 9.74 -6.00
C THR A 285 -2.89 9.33 -4.58
N THR A 286 -2.27 10.24 -3.82
CA THR A 286 -1.86 9.98 -2.43
C THR A 286 -3.06 9.78 -1.51
N LEU A 287 -4.11 10.59 -1.67
CA LEU A 287 -5.34 10.49 -0.90
C LEU A 287 -6.04 9.14 -1.14
N ILE A 288 -6.30 8.77 -2.39
CA ILE A 288 -6.98 7.50 -2.73
C ILE A 288 -6.17 6.30 -2.24
N ASN A 289 -4.83 6.32 -2.39
CA ASN A 289 -3.96 5.28 -1.86
C ASN A 289 -4.02 5.17 -0.33
N ARG A 290 -4.14 6.30 0.37
CA ARG A 290 -4.28 6.31 1.83
C ARG A 290 -5.63 5.77 2.26
N LEU A 291 -6.72 6.17 1.59
CA LEU A 291 -8.07 5.68 1.87
C LEU A 291 -8.15 4.16 1.68
N HIS A 292 -7.72 3.64 0.53
CA HIS A 292 -7.63 2.20 0.25
C HIS A 292 -6.85 1.46 1.36
N LYS A 293 -5.67 1.96 1.71
CA LYS A 293 -4.85 1.33 2.76
C LYS A 293 -5.51 1.32 4.14
N VAL A 294 -6.17 2.42 4.54
CA VAL A 294 -6.81 2.53 5.86
C VAL A 294 -8.06 1.65 5.93
N VAL A 295 -8.91 1.71 4.90
CA VAL A 295 -10.13 0.88 4.81
C VAL A 295 -9.76 -0.61 4.75
N GLY A 296 -8.77 -0.99 3.94
CA GLY A 296 -8.28 -2.36 3.86
C GLY A 296 -7.76 -2.92 5.20
N TYR A 297 -7.04 -2.12 6.00
CA TYR A 297 -6.62 -2.56 7.34
C TYR A 297 -7.79 -2.68 8.32
N ALA A 298 -8.72 -1.74 8.31
CA ALA A 298 -9.91 -1.81 9.14
C ALA A 298 -10.74 -3.06 8.81
N LEU A 299 -10.92 -3.35 7.51
CA LEU A 299 -11.59 -4.55 7.03
C LEU A 299 -10.92 -5.84 7.50
N LEU A 300 -9.59 -5.95 7.40
CA LEU A 300 -8.88 -7.14 7.89
C LEU A 300 -9.10 -7.35 9.39
N ILE A 301 -8.88 -6.32 10.20
CA ILE A 301 -8.98 -6.44 11.67
C ILE A 301 -10.43 -6.78 12.08
N CYS A 302 -11.40 -6.01 11.58
CA CYS A 302 -12.80 -6.23 11.91
C CYS A 302 -13.33 -7.56 11.35
N GLY A 303 -12.88 -7.98 10.16
CA GLY A 303 -13.21 -9.26 9.55
C GLY A 303 -12.76 -10.45 10.39
N LEU A 304 -11.51 -10.43 10.87
CA LEU A 304 -10.99 -11.47 11.77
C LEU A 304 -11.76 -11.51 13.10
N ILE A 305 -12.03 -10.35 13.71
CA ILE A 305 -12.87 -10.26 14.93
C ILE A 305 -14.27 -10.82 14.68
N ASN A 306 -14.88 -10.49 13.54
CA ASN A 306 -16.22 -10.94 13.20
C ASN A 306 -16.28 -12.46 12.96
N CYS A 307 -15.24 -13.04 12.35
CA CYS A 307 -15.11 -14.50 12.20
C CYS A 307 -15.07 -15.20 13.56
N TRP A 308 -14.27 -14.68 14.50
CA TRP A 308 -14.21 -15.22 15.86
C TRP A 308 -15.58 -15.15 16.56
N LYS A 309 -16.26 -13.99 16.48
CA LYS A 309 -17.63 -13.84 17.03
C LYS A 309 -18.62 -14.84 16.43
N GLY A 310 -18.55 -15.08 15.12
CA GLY A 310 -19.40 -16.07 14.45
C GLY A 310 -19.23 -17.48 15.02
N TRP A 311 -17.98 -17.92 15.24
CA TRP A 311 -17.72 -19.21 15.88
C TRP A 311 -18.10 -19.26 17.36
N VAL A 312 -18.01 -18.14 18.09
CA VAL A 312 -18.52 -18.02 19.47
C VAL A 312 -20.01 -18.33 19.51
N ILE A 313 -20.80 -17.68 18.65
CA ILE A 313 -22.25 -17.85 18.52
C ILE A 313 -22.60 -19.29 18.11
N TYR A 314 -21.87 -19.86 17.15
CA TYR A 314 -22.13 -21.22 16.67
C TYR A 314 -21.82 -22.30 17.72
N GLY A 315 -20.99 -22.00 18.73
CA GLY A 315 -20.68 -22.93 19.81
C GLY A 315 -19.66 -24.03 19.48
N ASP A 316 -19.13 -24.09 18.25
CA ASP A 316 -18.13 -25.10 17.85
C ASP A 316 -16.74 -24.79 18.43
N GLY A 317 -16.26 -25.66 19.32
CA GLY A 317 -14.94 -25.55 19.93
C GLY A 317 -13.81 -25.67 18.91
N LEU A 318 -13.98 -26.52 17.89
CA LEU A 318 -12.94 -26.74 16.88
C LEU A 318 -12.75 -25.49 15.99
N GLY A 319 -13.84 -24.92 15.48
CA GLY A 319 -13.83 -23.69 14.69
C GLY A 319 -13.20 -22.50 15.42
N LYS A 320 -13.48 -22.34 16.72
CA LYS A 320 -12.81 -21.32 17.57
C LYS A 320 -11.30 -21.50 17.61
N ILE A 321 -10.83 -22.73 17.88
CA ILE A 321 -9.40 -23.06 17.96
C ILE A 321 -8.71 -22.84 16.62
N LEU A 322 -9.29 -23.35 15.52
CA LEU A 322 -8.72 -23.21 14.18
C LEU A 322 -8.61 -21.75 13.75
N THR A 323 -9.60 -20.92 14.09
CA THR A 323 -9.58 -19.48 13.80
C THR A 323 -8.43 -18.78 14.52
N ILE A 324 -8.23 -19.06 15.81
CA ILE A 324 -7.12 -18.49 16.60
C ILE A 324 -5.77 -18.95 16.05
N LEU A 325 -5.62 -20.24 15.74
CA LEU A 325 -4.39 -20.77 15.14
C LEU A 325 -4.09 -20.12 13.79
N GLY A 326 -5.10 -19.88 12.96
CA GLY A 326 -4.97 -19.13 11.71
C GLY A 326 -4.44 -17.72 11.92
N PHE A 327 -4.95 -17.00 12.92
CA PHE A 327 -4.49 -15.64 13.24
C PHE A 327 -3.03 -15.63 13.73
N ILE A 328 -2.67 -16.58 14.58
CA ILE A 328 -1.29 -16.75 15.07
C ILE A 328 -0.36 -17.08 13.90
N ALA A 329 -0.76 -18.00 13.01
CA ALA A 329 0.03 -18.38 11.84
C ALA A 329 0.25 -17.19 10.89
N ALA A 330 -0.81 -16.42 10.60
CA ALA A 330 -0.69 -15.20 9.78
C ALA A 330 0.23 -14.17 10.44
N GLY A 331 0.06 -13.91 11.74
CA GLY A 331 0.92 -13.01 12.50
C GLY A 331 2.38 -13.46 12.49
N ALA A 332 2.64 -14.74 12.76
CA ALA A 332 3.96 -15.34 12.73
C ALA A 332 4.60 -15.25 11.33
N LEU A 333 3.85 -15.45 10.26
CA LEU A 333 4.32 -15.28 8.88
C LEU A 333 4.80 -13.84 8.64
N PHE A 334 4.00 -12.83 9.01
CA PHE A 334 4.40 -11.42 8.87
C PHE A 334 5.62 -11.09 9.72
N VAL A 335 5.65 -11.49 11.00
CA VAL A 335 6.77 -11.22 11.90
C VAL A 335 8.06 -11.88 11.41
N THR A 336 7.99 -13.17 11.06
CA THR A 336 9.14 -13.92 10.54
C THR A 336 9.68 -13.29 9.26
N PHE A 337 8.80 -12.84 8.37
CA PHE A 337 9.22 -12.19 7.14
C PHE A 337 9.74 -10.77 7.37
N GLU A 338 9.23 -10.01 8.34
CA GLU A 338 9.84 -8.74 8.75
C GLU A 338 11.23 -8.96 9.36
N ILE A 339 11.40 -9.97 10.20
CA ILE A 339 12.71 -10.36 10.75
C ILE A 339 13.64 -10.76 9.60
N TYR A 340 13.19 -11.59 8.66
CA TYR A 340 13.98 -11.92 7.46
C TYR A 340 14.34 -10.67 6.65
N GLN A 341 13.38 -9.76 6.45
CA GLN A 341 13.62 -8.49 5.77
C GLN A 341 14.65 -7.66 6.52
N ILE A 342 14.61 -7.56 7.84
CA ILE A 342 15.54 -6.76 8.65
C ILE A 342 16.93 -7.41 8.76
N PHE A 343 17.00 -8.70 9.07
CA PHE A 343 18.23 -9.41 9.45
C PHE A 343 18.88 -10.24 8.35
N VAL A 344 18.15 -10.62 7.30
CA VAL A 344 18.71 -11.42 6.20
C VAL A 344 18.78 -10.59 4.92
N ARG A 345 17.68 -9.97 4.50
CA ARG A 345 17.66 -9.16 3.28
C ARG A 345 18.31 -7.79 3.50
N ASN A 346 17.88 -7.09 4.55
CA ASN A 346 18.49 -5.87 5.03
C ASN A 346 19.63 -6.15 5.99
N GLY A 347 19.87 -7.40 6.44
CA GLY A 347 20.97 -7.72 7.35
C GLY A 347 22.20 -8.32 6.68
N ARG A 348 22.05 -9.00 5.51
CA ARG A 348 23.14 -9.08 4.51
C ARG A 348 23.50 -7.68 3.96
N ARG A 349 22.65 -6.68 4.21
CA ARG A 349 22.82 -5.24 3.95
C ARG A 349 22.68 -4.39 5.23
N ASN A 350 23.15 -4.95 6.36
CA ASN A 350 22.83 -4.57 7.74
C ASN A 350 22.70 -3.04 7.96
N PRO A 351 21.63 -2.50 8.56
CA PRO A 351 21.56 -1.08 8.90
C PRO A 351 22.72 -0.63 9.80
N LEU A 352 23.25 -1.48 10.68
CA LEU A 352 24.47 -1.16 11.46
C LEU A 352 25.74 -1.11 10.59
N ARG A 353 25.78 -1.88 9.50
CA ARG A 353 26.86 -1.85 8.50
C ARG A 353 26.65 -0.68 7.52
N TYR A 354 25.41 -0.34 7.18
CA TYR A 354 24.98 0.78 6.33
C TYR A 354 25.13 2.15 7.03
N ILE A 355 25.02 2.20 8.36
CA ILE A 355 25.39 3.35 9.20
C ILE A 355 26.90 3.68 9.07
N PHE A 356 27.71 2.72 8.63
CA PHE A 356 29.14 2.87 8.33
C PHE A 356 29.49 2.75 6.83
N SER A 357 28.52 2.47 5.98
CA SER A 357 28.76 2.07 4.60
C SER A 357 27.82 2.82 3.67
N CYS A 358 28.35 3.88 3.09
CA CYS A 358 27.83 4.44 1.84
C CYS A 358 28.06 3.47 0.65
N THR A 359 28.41 2.20 0.92
CA THR A 359 29.36 1.41 0.13
C THR A 359 28.98 -0.07 0.01
N GLY A 360 27.89 -0.50 0.65
CA GLY A 360 27.52 -1.90 0.82
C GLY A 360 26.24 -2.25 0.10
N ASN A 361 26.14 -1.91 -1.19
CA ASN A 361 25.26 -2.70 -2.05
C ASN A 361 26.03 -3.98 -2.38
N THR A 362 25.87 -5.03 -1.58
CA THR A 362 26.11 -6.38 -2.11
C THR A 362 25.13 -6.56 -3.26
N THR A 363 25.68 -6.42 -4.47
CA THR A 363 24.99 -6.58 -5.73
C THR A 363 24.33 -7.96 -5.78
N PRO A 364 23.12 -8.06 -6.35
CA PRO A 364 22.50 -9.34 -6.60
C PRO A 364 23.21 -9.98 -7.80
N GLY A 365 24.00 -11.04 -7.58
CA GLY A 365 24.64 -11.82 -8.65
C GLY A 365 25.61 -11.05 -9.55
N ASN A 366 26.17 -11.74 -10.55
CA ASN A 366 26.96 -11.16 -11.64
C ASN A 366 26.03 -10.30 -12.53
N LEU A 367 25.77 -9.05 -12.15
CA LEU A 367 25.21 -8.05 -13.06
C LEU A 367 26.22 -7.83 -14.20
N MET A 368 25.74 -7.82 -15.44
CA MET A 368 26.57 -7.47 -16.59
C MET A 368 26.94 -5.98 -16.57
N ASP A 369 28.10 -5.64 -17.11
CA ASP A 369 28.47 -4.25 -17.32
C ASP A 369 27.72 -3.66 -18.53
N MET A 370 27.34 -2.40 -18.41
CA MET A 370 26.67 -1.62 -19.46
C MET A 370 27.12 -0.17 -19.41
N THR A 371 27.36 0.44 -20.57
CA THR A 371 27.69 1.87 -20.66
C THR A 371 26.43 2.72 -20.64
N HIS A 372 26.54 3.99 -20.22
CA HIS A 372 25.43 4.95 -20.31
C HIS A 372 24.89 5.09 -21.74
N LEU A 373 25.78 5.12 -22.74
CA LEU A 373 25.41 5.22 -24.15
C LEU A 373 24.54 4.03 -24.60
N SER A 374 24.97 2.80 -24.28
CA SER A 374 24.21 1.59 -24.60
C SER A 374 22.84 1.57 -23.91
N ALA A 375 22.78 1.98 -22.64
CA ALA A 375 21.53 2.07 -21.91
C ALA A 375 20.57 3.11 -22.53
N ILE A 376 21.07 4.29 -22.93
CA ILE A 376 20.25 5.32 -23.59
C ILE A 376 19.79 4.87 -24.97
N GLU A 377 20.62 4.16 -25.73
CA GLU A 377 20.21 3.58 -27.01
C GLU A 377 19.06 2.58 -26.82
N GLN A 378 19.11 1.75 -25.78
CA GLN A 378 18.00 0.88 -25.41
C GLN A 378 16.74 1.67 -25.03
N VAL A 379 16.88 2.80 -24.31
CA VAL A 379 15.76 3.70 -24.01
C VAL A 379 15.12 4.26 -25.28
N LYS A 380 15.93 4.71 -26.24
CA LYS A 380 15.46 5.17 -27.56
C LYS A 380 14.71 4.07 -28.31
N ASN A 381 15.14 2.82 -28.15
CA ASN A 381 14.47 1.63 -28.70
C ASN A 381 13.25 1.17 -27.85
N GLY A 382 12.78 1.99 -26.92
CA GLY A 382 11.55 1.76 -26.15
C GLY A 382 11.72 1.03 -24.82
N LYS A 383 12.95 0.68 -24.41
CA LYS A 383 13.19 0.12 -23.07
C LYS A 383 12.94 1.18 -22.00
N LYS A 384 12.36 0.75 -20.88
CA LYS A 384 11.98 1.62 -19.76
C LYS A 384 13.08 1.58 -18.70
N LEU A 385 14.21 2.22 -18.99
CA LEU A 385 15.40 2.20 -18.14
C LEU A 385 15.62 3.52 -17.41
N MET A 386 16.17 3.46 -16.20
CA MET A 386 16.56 4.62 -15.38
C MET A 386 17.95 4.37 -14.77
N PHE A 387 18.67 5.43 -14.42
CA PHE A 387 19.96 5.31 -13.72
C PHE A 387 19.79 5.59 -12.23
N TYR A 388 20.56 4.88 -11.41
CA TYR A 388 20.72 5.15 -9.99
C TYR A 388 22.12 4.74 -9.54
N ASP A 389 22.92 5.69 -9.08
CA ASP A 389 24.35 5.50 -8.81
C ASP A 389 25.08 4.84 -10.00
N ASP A 390 25.55 3.61 -9.81
CA ASP A 390 26.26 2.77 -10.76
C ASP A 390 25.36 1.65 -11.32
N LEU A 391 24.03 1.77 -11.20
CA LEU A 391 23.07 0.74 -11.62
C LEU A 391 22.18 1.23 -12.77
N VAL A 392 21.88 0.31 -13.69
CA VAL A 392 20.83 0.45 -14.70
C VAL A 392 19.59 -0.29 -14.21
N LEU A 393 18.47 0.40 -14.08
CA LEU A 393 17.22 -0.11 -13.54
C LEU A 393 16.19 -0.33 -14.64
N GLU A 394 15.59 -1.52 -14.72
CA GLU A 394 14.41 -1.76 -15.56
C GLU A 394 13.13 -1.49 -14.75
N VAL A 395 12.45 -0.40 -15.07
CA VAL A 395 11.33 0.12 -14.27
C VAL A 395 9.96 -0.08 -14.92
N GLY A 396 9.91 -0.79 -16.05
CA GLY A 396 8.72 -0.89 -16.88
C GLY A 396 7.49 -1.44 -16.15
N HIS A 397 7.69 -2.39 -15.25
CA HIS A 397 6.64 -2.96 -14.40
C HIS A 397 6.45 -2.20 -13.07
N PHE A 398 7.50 -1.51 -12.62
CA PHE A 398 7.48 -0.81 -11.33
C PHE A 398 6.66 0.49 -11.35
N ALA A 399 6.42 1.06 -12.53
CA ALA A 399 5.61 2.27 -12.71
C ALA A 399 4.22 2.19 -12.05
N LEU A 400 3.59 1.00 -12.03
CA LEU A 400 2.29 0.77 -11.38
C LEU A 400 2.39 0.60 -9.86
N SER A 401 3.56 0.21 -9.36
CA SER A 401 3.84 0.04 -7.94
C SER A 401 4.24 1.34 -7.25
N HIS A 402 4.68 2.35 -8.02
CA HIS A 402 5.19 3.60 -7.48
C HIS A 402 4.06 4.45 -6.86
N PRO A 403 4.20 4.93 -5.62
CA PRO A 403 3.12 5.61 -4.90
C PRO A 403 2.66 6.92 -5.56
N GLY A 404 3.54 7.64 -6.25
CA GLY A 404 3.16 8.86 -6.97
C GLY A 404 2.79 8.65 -8.44
N GLY A 405 2.53 7.41 -8.85
CA GLY A 405 1.99 7.08 -10.18
C GLY A 405 3.04 6.83 -11.26
N SER A 406 2.56 6.34 -12.40
CA SER A 406 3.37 5.93 -13.56
C SER A 406 4.05 7.11 -14.23
N PHE A 407 3.39 8.28 -14.25
CA PHE A 407 3.88 9.49 -14.91
C PHE A 407 5.23 9.96 -14.36
N MET A 408 5.45 9.88 -13.04
CA MET A 408 6.74 10.29 -12.47
C MET A 408 7.87 9.36 -12.89
N ILE A 409 7.59 8.06 -13.02
CA ILE A 409 8.56 7.07 -13.50
C ILE A 409 8.81 7.26 -15.00
N SER A 410 7.76 7.43 -15.80
CA SER A 410 7.88 7.50 -17.26
C SER A 410 8.64 8.71 -17.78
N ASN A 411 8.61 9.82 -17.05
CA ASN A 411 9.37 11.00 -17.43
C ASN A 411 10.82 10.99 -16.98
N CYS A 412 11.21 9.99 -16.19
CA CYS A 412 12.60 9.82 -15.75
C CYS A 412 13.33 8.74 -16.55
N TYR A 413 12.73 8.19 -17.63
CA TYR A 413 13.43 7.24 -18.48
C TYR A 413 14.70 7.88 -19.06
N GLY A 414 15.83 7.19 -18.90
CA GLY A 414 17.16 7.70 -19.26
C GLY A 414 17.72 8.78 -18.33
N GLU A 415 17.02 9.17 -17.26
CA GLU A 415 17.55 10.10 -16.26
C GLU A 415 18.25 9.39 -15.09
N ASP A 416 19.20 10.08 -14.47
CA ASP A 416 19.71 9.70 -13.15
C ASP A 416 18.74 10.16 -12.06
N THR A 417 18.25 9.17 -11.32
CA THR A 417 17.23 9.35 -10.29
C THR A 417 17.74 9.36 -8.88
N GLY A 418 19.06 9.21 -8.69
CA GLY A 418 19.71 9.35 -7.39
C GLY A 418 19.29 10.64 -6.68
N LYS A 419 19.29 11.77 -7.40
CA LYS A 419 18.90 13.09 -6.88
C LYS A 419 17.48 13.15 -6.31
N TYR A 420 16.54 12.41 -6.91
CA TYR A 420 15.16 12.32 -6.42
C TYR A 420 15.06 11.37 -5.22
N MET A 421 15.82 10.26 -5.23
CA MET A 421 15.82 9.27 -4.15
C MET A 421 16.30 9.86 -2.81
N VAL A 422 17.37 10.65 -2.85
CA VAL A 422 17.94 11.27 -1.64
C VAL A 422 17.24 12.57 -1.21
N GLY A 423 16.24 13.03 -1.97
CA GLY A 423 15.51 14.28 -1.69
C GLY A 423 16.32 15.55 -1.97
N CYS A 424 17.31 15.49 -2.87
CA CYS A 424 18.07 16.67 -3.31
C CYS A 424 17.32 17.48 -4.36
N SER A 425 16.44 16.83 -5.11
CA SER A 425 15.58 17.43 -6.12
C SER A 425 14.19 16.81 -6.05
N SER A 426 13.19 17.54 -6.49
CA SER A 426 11.82 17.04 -6.66
C SER A 426 11.51 16.73 -8.11
N TYR A 427 10.44 15.98 -8.33
CA TYR A 427 9.85 15.88 -9.66
C TYR A 427 9.10 17.18 -9.98
N GLY A 428 9.72 18.04 -10.81
CA GLY A 428 9.16 19.34 -11.21
C GLY A 428 9.08 20.38 -10.10
N GLY A 429 8.51 21.55 -10.39
CA GLY A 429 8.47 22.69 -9.46
C GLY A 429 7.32 22.67 -8.44
N SER A 430 6.31 21.82 -8.64
CA SER A 430 5.08 21.80 -7.83
C SER A 430 5.15 20.91 -6.58
N LEU A 431 6.17 20.08 -6.47
CA LEU A 431 6.36 19.15 -5.36
C LEU A 431 7.61 19.50 -4.58
N LEU A 432 7.54 19.39 -3.26
CA LEU A 432 8.71 19.49 -2.40
C LEU A 432 9.60 18.25 -2.56
N PRO A 433 10.94 18.40 -2.51
CA PRO A 433 11.85 17.26 -2.52
C PRO A 433 11.53 16.30 -1.37
N TYR A 434 11.60 14.99 -1.64
CA TYR A 434 11.28 13.95 -0.67
C TYR A 434 12.40 12.92 -0.57
N THR A 435 12.98 12.78 0.62
CA THR A 435 13.96 11.73 0.90
C THR A 435 13.26 10.40 1.11
N HIS A 436 13.58 9.42 0.28
CA HIS A 436 12.93 8.11 0.32
C HIS A 436 13.41 7.26 1.51
N SER A 437 12.56 6.34 1.97
CA SER A 437 12.90 5.39 3.03
C SER A 437 13.91 4.33 2.57
N LEU A 438 14.64 3.71 3.50
CA LEU A 438 15.56 2.59 3.20
C LEU A 438 14.86 1.43 2.45
N LYS A 439 13.57 1.18 2.75
CA LYS A 439 12.77 0.19 2.03
C LYS A 439 12.63 0.52 0.54
N ALA A 440 12.47 1.80 0.19
CA ALA A 440 12.41 2.22 -1.21
C ALA A 440 13.75 2.04 -1.92
N PHE A 441 14.88 2.34 -1.25
CA PHE A 441 16.21 2.04 -1.78
C PHE A 441 16.42 0.53 -2.03
N SER A 442 15.88 -0.34 -1.17
CA SER A 442 15.97 -1.79 -1.35
C SER A 442 15.27 -2.29 -2.63
N TYR A 443 14.27 -1.55 -3.14
CA TYR A 443 13.57 -1.90 -4.37
C TYR A 443 14.45 -1.71 -5.60
N LEU A 444 15.26 -0.63 -5.63
CA LEU A 444 16.16 -0.32 -6.74
C LEU A 444 17.08 -1.50 -7.06
N THR A 445 17.61 -2.17 -6.05
CA THR A 445 18.49 -3.31 -6.29
C THR A 445 17.78 -4.51 -6.93
N ASN A 446 16.47 -4.70 -6.73
CA ASN A 446 15.74 -5.78 -7.42
C ASN A 446 15.34 -5.39 -8.85
N LEU A 447 15.39 -4.10 -9.18
CA LEU A 447 15.14 -3.58 -10.52
C LEU A 447 16.43 -3.48 -11.35
N ALA A 448 17.60 -3.67 -10.72
CA ALA A 448 18.88 -3.57 -11.38
C ALA A 448 19.10 -4.73 -12.35
N ILE A 449 19.41 -4.40 -13.61
CA ILE A 449 19.69 -5.37 -14.67
C ILE A 449 21.15 -5.35 -15.14
N ALA A 450 21.85 -4.25 -14.88
CA ALA A 450 23.25 -4.06 -15.25
C ALA A 450 23.93 -3.06 -14.31
N ARG A 451 25.26 -3.05 -14.35
CA ARG A 451 26.11 -2.11 -13.63
C ARG A 451 26.85 -1.22 -14.63
N ILE A 452 27.08 0.02 -14.24
CA ILE A 452 27.90 0.95 -15.01
C ILE A 452 29.29 1.01 -14.37
N PRO A 453 30.35 0.61 -15.08
CA PRO A 453 31.71 0.72 -14.56
C PRO A 453 32.11 2.18 -14.41
N TYR A 454 33.00 2.45 -13.46
CA TYR A 454 33.60 3.77 -13.34
C TYR A 454 34.46 4.07 -14.59
N PRO A 455 34.48 5.30 -15.10
CA PRO A 455 35.31 5.66 -16.24
C PRO A 455 36.78 5.47 -15.91
N GLU A 456 37.49 4.73 -16.75
CA GLU A 456 38.92 4.50 -16.62
C GLU A 456 39.68 5.83 -16.67
N GLY A 457 40.69 6.00 -15.82
CA GLY A 457 41.51 7.21 -15.77
C GLY A 457 40.87 8.43 -15.10
N TYR A 458 39.55 8.44 -14.85
CA TYR A 458 38.90 9.56 -14.16
C TYR A 458 39.42 9.68 -12.72
N ILE A 459 39.33 8.59 -11.95
CA ILE A 459 39.96 8.44 -10.63
C ILE A 459 41.06 7.39 -10.78
N ILE A 460 42.29 7.77 -10.45
CA ILE A 460 43.44 6.89 -10.39
C ILE A 460 43.52 6.33 -8.97
N ASN A 461 43.38 5.02 -8.84
CA ASN A 461 43.51 4.29 -7.58
C ASN A 461 44.98 3.90 -7.34
N GLN A 462 45.55 4.36 -6.25
CA GLN A 462 46.96 4.12 -5.91
C GLN A 462 47.17 2.88 -5.03
N THR A 463 46.12 2.40 -4.35
CA THR A 463 46.22 1.38 -3.28
C THR A 463 45.38 0.13 -3.53
N ASN A 464 44.73 0.01 -4.69
CA ASN A 464 43.75 -1.04 -5.02
C ASN A 464 42.52 -1.08 -4.08
N GLU A 465 42.27 -0.01 -3.31
CA GLU A 465 41.08 0.11 -2.47
C GLU A 465 39.81 0.29 -3.33
N PRO A 466 38.65 -0.27 -2.95
CA PRO A 466 37.49 -0.20 -3.81
C PRO A 466 36.93 1.23 -3.86
N GLN A 467 36.71 1.75 -5.08
CA GLN A 467 36.27 3.13 -5.35
C GLN A 467 34.86 3.47 -4.81
N ASN A 468 34.16 2.52 -4.20
CA ASN A 468 32.92 2.79 -3.47
C ASN A 468 33.18 3.38 -2.06
N LEU A 469 34.39 3.27 -1.49
CA LEU A 469 34.78 3.68 -0.13
C LEU A 469 35.78 4.84 -0.09
N MET A 470 35.66 5.81 -1.00
CA MET A 470 36.66 6.86 -1.07
C MET A 470 36.54 7.87 0.06
N GLN A 471 37.62 8.01 0.83
CA GLN A 471 37.76 9.04 1.85
C GLN A 471 38.55 10.20 1.28
N PHE A 472 37.99 11.40 1.44
CA PHE A 472 38.51 12.64 0.89
C PHE A 472 38.58 13.70 1.98
N MET A 473 39.77 14.25 2.18
CA MET A 473 40.04 15.32 3.12
C MET A 473 39.85 16.67 2.43
N LEU A 474 39.14 17.61 3.07
CA LEU A 474 39.07 18.98 2.57
C LEU A 474 40.48 19.60 2.58
N ALA A 475 40.96 20.00 1.41
CA ALA A 475 42.23 20.72 1.24
C ALA A 475 41.98 22.23 1.30
N THR A 476 41.14 22.75 0.39
CA THR A 476 40.84 24.18 0.29
C THR A 476 39.36 24.42 0.05
N LYS A 477 38.85 25.56 0.54
CA LYS A 477 37.46 26.02 0.32
C LYS A 477 37.50 27.52 0.03
N ILE A 478 37.20 27.89 -1.21
CA ILE A 478 37.31 29.25 -1.71
C ILE A 478 35.91 29.78 -2.02
N PRO A 479 35.51 30.96 -1.50
CA PRO A 479 34.23 31.57 -1.87
C PRO A 479 34.28 32.07 -3.32
N LEU A 480 33.27 31.67 -4.11
CA LEU A 480 33.01 32.24 -5.45
C LEU A 480 32.04 33.42 -5.37
N ASN A 481 31.15 33.39 -4.37
CA ASN A 481 30.28 34.49 -3.94
C ASN A 481 29.84 34.24 -2.49
N GLU A 482 28.91 35.03 -1.94
CA GLU A 482 28.46 34.95 -0.53
C GLU A 482 27.91 33.57 -0.13
N HIS A 483 27.41 32.79 -1.08
CA HIS A 483 26.74 31.53 -0.80
C HIS A 483 27.27 30.34 -1.60
N THR A 484 28.21 30.54 -2.52
CA THR A 484 28.72 29.50 -3.42
C THR A 484 30.23 29.35 -3.23
N PHE A 485 30.69 28.12 -3.09
CA PHE A 485 32.07 27.81 -2.74
C PHE A 485 32.64 26.76 -3.70
N LEU A 486 33.91 26.92 -4.06
CA LEU A 486 34.74 25.90 -4.67
C LEU A 486 35.49 25.16 -3.55
N ALA A 487 35.17 23.88 -3.36
CA ALA A 487 35.86 23.01 -2.41
C ALA A 487 36.73 22.00 -3.16
N SER A 488 37.98 21.90 -2.75
CA SER A 488 38.95 20.94 -3.28
C SER A 488 39.29 19.91 -2.22
N PHE A 489 39.21 18.64 -2.60
CA PHE A 489 39.40 17.52 -1.70
C PHE A 489 40.54 16.63 -2.17
N LYS A 490 41.38 16.19 -1.23
CA LYS A 490 42.52 15.31 -1.47
C LYS A 490 42.35 13.95 -0.82
N SER A 491 42.94 12.93 -1.42
CA SER A 491 43.04 11.60 -0.85
C SER A 491 44.44 11.04 -1.07
N ASN A 492 44.89 10.18 -0.16
CA ASN A 492 46.16 9.46 -0.31
C ASN A 492 46.00 8.21 -1.19
N GLU A 493 44.76 7.75 -1.39
CA GLU A 493 44.44 6.50 -2.10
C GLU A 493 43.92 6.78 -3.52
N PHE A 494 43.24 7.92 -3.71
CA PHE A 494 42.53 8.26 -4.93
C PHE A 494 42.95 9.62 -5.45
N LYS A 495 43.27 9.70 -6.74
CA LYS A 495 43.60 10.97 -7.42
C LYS A 495 42.68 11.19 -8.61
N MET A 496 41.99 12.32 -8.65
CA MET A 496 41.24 12.73 -9.85
C MET A 496 42.21 13.16 -10.95
N SER A 497 41.93 12.81 -12.21
CA SER A 497 42.73 13.31 -13.34
C SER A 497 42.79 14.83 -13.32
N ARG A 498 43.97 15.38 -13.61
CA ARG A 498 44.22 16.83 -13.62
C ARG A 498 43.37 17.56 -14.66
N THR A 499 43.21 16.93 -15.83
CA THR A 499 42.39 17.43 -16.93
C THR A 499 41.34 16.40 -17.30
N CYS A 500 40.25 16.88 -17.89
CA CYS A 500 39.26 16.02 -18.51
C CYS A 500 39.86 15.48 -19.81
N LEU A 501 40.03 14.15 -19.93
CA LEU A 501 40.68 13.52 -21.10
C LEU A 501 39.66 12.99 -22.11
N ASP A 502 38.44 12.73 -21.67
CA ASP A 502 37.36 12.16 -22.46
C ASP A 502 36.11 13.03 -22.29
N PRO A 503 35.52 13.56 -23.39
CA PRO A 503 34.28 14.35 -23.34
C PRO A 503 33.12 13.66 -22.60
N LEU A 504 33.10 12.32 -22.52
CA LEU A 504 32.09 11.57 -21.77
C LEU A 504 32.19 11.79 -20.25
N TRP A 505 33.29 12.33 -19.74
CA TRP A 505 33.48 12.61 -18.31
C TRP A 505 32.77 13.90 -17.88
N ILE A 506 32.45 14.79 -18.83
CA ILE A 506 31.89 16.11 -18.54
C ILE A 506 30.49 15.95 -17.92
N GLY A 507 30.28 16.64 -16.79
CA GLY A 507 29.01 16.65 -16.08
C GLY A 507 28.75 15.42 -15.19
N LYS A 508 29.70 14.49 -15.10
CA LYS A 508 29.65 13.45 -14.06
C LYS A 508 29.72 14.06 -12.67
N HIS A 509 29.26 13.31 -11.67
CA HIS A 509 29.08 13.84 -10.33
C HIS A 509 29.47 12.84 -9.25
N PHE A 510 29.69 13.31 -8.03
CA PHE A 510 29.97 12.48 -6.86
C PHE A 510 28.81 12.54 -5.88
N MET A 511 28.47 11.39 -5.30
CA MET A 511 27.64 11.35 -4.11
C MET A 511 28.54 11.59 -2.89
N VAL A 512 28.31 12.70 -2.20
CA VAL A 512 28.95 13.01 -0.92
C VAL A 512 28.04 12.51 0.20
N CYS A 513 28.66 11.92 1.22
CA CYS A 513 27.98 11.36 2.37
C CYS A 513 28.61 11.84 3.67
N PHE A 514 27.77 12.14 4.67
CA PHE A 514 28.22 12.32 6.05
C PHE A 514 27.21 11.74 7.04
N LYS A 515 27.71 11.37 8.21
CA LYS A 515 26.92 10.84 9.33
C LYS A 515 26.43 11.98 10.21
N LYS A 516 25.11 12.08 10.40
CA LYS A 516 24.45 13.04 11.29
C LYS A 516 23.92 12.30 12.53
N GLY A 517 24.61 12.42 13.66
CA GLY A 517 24.25 11.72 14.91
C GLY A 517 24.56 10.21 14.87
N CYS A 518 23.85 9.41 15.67
CA CYS A 518 24.15 7.98 15.81
C CYS A 518 23.72 7.12 14.62
N CYS A 519 22.59 7.43 13.96
CA CYS A 519 21.92 6.52 13.02
C CYS A 519 21.54 7.11 11.64
N ASN A 520 21.75 8.41 11.39
CA ASN A 520 21.34 9.03 10.12
C ASN A 520 22.53 9.31 9.21
N VAL A 521 22.43 8.92 7.94
CA VAL A 521 23.40 9.25 6.89
C VAL A 521 22.73 10.19 5.91
N VAL A 522 23.32 11.36 5.70
CA VAL A 522 22.85 12.33 4.70
C VAL A 522 23.67 12.13 3.43
N LYS A 523 22.98 12.05 2.29
CA LYS A 523 23.56 11.83 0.97
C LYS A 523 23.17 12.96 0.03
N ARG A 524 24.09 13.43 -0.81
CA ARG A 524 23.81 14.45 -1.83
C ARG A 524 24.78 14.34 -2.99
N TYR A 525 24.28 14.61 -4.20
CA TYR A 525 25.08 14.58 -5.42
C TYR A 525 25.60 15.99 -5.75
N TYR A 526 26.87 16.05 -6.18
CA TYR A 526 27.55 17.27 -6.58
C TYR A 526 28.34 17.02 -7.86
N SER A 527 28.10 17.82 -8.90
CA SER A 527 28.91 17.79 -10.12
C SER A 527 30.36 18.11 -9.79
N SER A 528 31.24 17.29 -10.31
CA SER A 528 32.67 17.57 -10.31
C SER A 528 32.99 18.69 -11.28
N VAL A 529 34.11 19.38 -11.06
CA VAL A 529 34.68 20.31 -12.03
C VAL A 529 36.15 20.00 -12.26
N PHE A 530 36.58 19.89 -13.52
CA PHE A 530 37.98 19.73 -13.89
C PHE A 530 38.68 21.07 -14.05
N VAL A 531 38.03 22.06 -14.66
CA VAL A 531 38.61 23.38 -14.86
C VAL A 531 38.83 24.08 -13.52
N ASN A 532 39.99 24.71 -13.35
CA ASN A 532 40.19 25.66 -12.26
C ASN A 532 39.75 27.04 -12.77
N VAL A 533 38.64 27.55 -12.23
CA VAL A 533 38.02 28.81 -12.67
C VAL A 533 38.99 30.00 -12.51
N ASN A 534 39.83 30.01 -11.48
CA ASN A 534 40.80 31.08 -11.28
C ASN A 534 41.98 31.00 -12.26
N GLU A 535 42.52 29.80 -12.52
CA GLU A 535 43.56 29.62 -13.54
C GLU A 535 43.03 30.00 -14.92
N TRP A 536 41.79 29.60 -15.24
CA TRP A 536 41.15 29.99 -16.49
C TRP A 536 40.99 31.52 -16.62
N ALA A 537 40.60 32.20 -15.55
CA ALA A 537 40.53 33.66 -15.54
C ALA A 537 41.89 34.33 -15.81
N VAL A 538 42.98 33.77 -15.26
CA VAL A 538 44.35 34.23 -15.52
C VAL A 538 44.75 34.00 -16.98
N GLU A 539 44.45 32.83 -17.55
CA GLU A 539 44.71 32.53 -18.96
C GLU A 539 43.96 33.48 -19.92
N LEU A 540 42.80 34.01 -19.50
CA LEU A 540 42.03 35.00 -20.23
C LEU A 540 42.45 36.46 -19.93
N GLY A 541 43.42 36.66 -19.04
CA GLY A 541 43.89 38.00 -18.63
C GLY A 541 42.89 38.79 -17.77
N LEU A 542 41.91 38.12 -17.14
CA LEU A 542 40.92 38.76 -16.27
C LEU A 542 41.45 38.98 -14.85
N VAL A 543 42.43 38.18 -14.41
CA VAL A 543 43.04 38.24 -13.07
C VAL A 543 44.56 38.13 -13.18
N GLY A 544 45.31 38.77 -12.27
CA GLY A 544 46.77 38.90 -12.38
C GLY A 544 47.61 37.72 -11.86
N THR A 545 47.08 36.85 -11.00
CA THR A 545 47.84 35.75 -10.39
C THR A 545 46.95 34.55 -10.08
N SER A 546 47.44 33.33 -10.30
CA SER A 546 46.84 32.09 -9.79
C SER A 546 47.78 31.41 -8.80
N GLU A 547 47.22 30.87 -7.72
CA GLU A 547 47.95 29.92 -6.89
C GLU A 547 47.98 28.55 -7.58
N ARG A 548 49.15 27.91 -7.56
CA ARG A 548 49.33 26.58 -8.13
C ARG A 548 48.61 25.56 -7.25
N ASN A 549 47.56 24.93 -7.77
CA ASN A 549 46.86 23.88 -7.04
C ASN A 549 47.63 22.55 -7.07
N GLU A 550 47.47 21.78 -6.00
CA GLU A 550 47.95 20.40 -5.91
C GLU A 550 47.24 19.53 -6.97
N ASP A 551 47.96 18.60 -7.60
CA ASP A 551 47.38 17.67 -8.57
C ASP A 551 46.59 16.56 -7.85
N GLY A 552 45.59 15.99 -8.51
CA GLY A 552 44.81 14.86 -7.96
C GLY A 552 43.57 15.23 -7.15
N LEU A 553 43.25 16.53 -7.03
CA LEU A 553 42.13 17.01 -6.21
C LEU A 553 40.76 16.76 -6.86
N VAL A 554 39.82 16.21 -6.09
CA VAL A 554 38.40 16.24 -6.46
C VAL A 554 37.85 17.63 -6.14
N LYS A 555 37.34 18.34 -7.14
CA LYS A 555 36.81 19.69 -6.98
C LYS A 555 35.29 19.71 -7.15
N LEU A 556 34.61 20.31 -6.19
CA LEU A 556 33.15 20.45 -6.17
C LEU A 556 32.78 21.92 -5.99
N ILE A 557 31.85 22.42 -6.80
CA ILE A 557 31.22 23.72 -6.56
C ILE A 557 29.85 23.48 -5.92
N PHE A 558 29.63 24.08 -4.75
CA PHE A 558 28.37 23.93 -4.04
C PHE A 558 27.82 25.26 -3.53
N LYS A 559 26.49 25.37 -3.48
CA LYS A 559 25.78 26.48 -2.84
C LYS A 559 25.33 26.08 -1.44
N ALA A 560 25.66 26.91 -0.44
CA ALA A 560 25.20 26.79 0.93
C ALA A 560 23.73 27.26 1.04
N TYR A 561 22.87 26.41 1.60
CA TYR A 561 21.47 26.75 1.86
C TYR A 561 21.21 26.74 3.37
N PRO A 562 20.61 27.81 3.94
CA PRO A 562 20.16 27.81 5.33
C PRO A 562 19.25 26.61 5.62
N GLY A 563 19.52 25.89 6.73
CA GLY A 563 18.78 24.69 7.13
C GLY A 563 19.09 23.41 6.31
N GLY A 564 19.91 23.50 5.25
CA GLY A 564 20.29 22.34 4.44
C GLY A 564 21.32 21.46 5.16
N ALA A 565 21.00 20.19 5.43
CA ALA A 565 21.85 19.32 6.24
C ALA A 565 23.26 19.08 5.63
N MET A 566 23.35 18.71 4.35
CA MET A 566 24.64 18.52 3.67
C MET A 566 25.36 19.83 3.38
N THR A 567 24.64 20.82 2.88
CA THR A 567 25.25 22.09 2.47
C THR A 567 25.72 22.89 3.68
N GLY A 568 25.03 22.79 4.82
CA GLY A 568 25.51 23.29 6.11
C GLY A 568 26.77 22.56 6.57
N HIS A 569 26.78 21.22 6.52
CA HIS A 569 27.98 20.44 6.85
C HIS A 569 29.19 20.86 5.99
N LEU A 570 29.06 20.89 4.66
CA LEU A 570 30.14 21.33 3.76
C LEU A 570 30.56 22.79 4.00
N ASN A 571 29.63 23.65 4.42
CA ASN A 571 29.96 25.03 4.77
C ASN A 571 30.73 25.12 6.09
N GLU A 572 30.48 24.22 7.04
CA GLU A 572 31.12 24.19 8.35
C GLU A 572 32.45 23.41 8.39
N ILE A 573 32.66 22.46 7.46
CA ILE A 573 33.88 21.66 7.48
C ILE A 573 35.13 22.53 7.32
N LYS A 574 36.16 22.15 8.07
CA LYS A 574 37.49 22.78 8.08
C LYS A 574 38.48 21.95 7.28
N ALA A 575 39.53 22.60 6.78
CA ALA A 575 40.64 21.90 6.15
C ALA A 575 41.18 20.80 7.09
N GLY A 576 41.49 19.63 6.53
CA GLY A 576 41.88 18.45 7.31
C GLY A 576 40.74 17.49 7.68
N GLN A 577 39.46 17.90 7.57
CA GLN A 577 38.33 17.02 7.85
C GLN A 577 37.95 16.15 6.65
N VAL A 578 37.51 14.92 6.94
CA VAL A 578 37.21 13.90 5.92
C VAL A 578 35.72 13.85 5.61
N VAL A 579 35.40 13.70 4.33
CA VAL A 579 34.09 13.32 3.80
C VAL A 579 34.20 12.02 3.02
N ILE A 580 33.10 11.30 2.91
CA ILE A 580 33.03 10.06 2.11
C ILE A 580 32.40 10.40 0.77
N MET A 581 33.01 9.95 -0.32
CA MET A 581 32.49 10.14 -1.67
C MET A 581 32.35 8.81 -2.42
N LYS A 582 31.32 8.72 -3.26
CA LYS A 582 31.15 7.65 -4.26
C LYS A 582 31.04 8.29 -5.65
N GLY A 583 31.81 7.80 -6.60
CA GLY A 583 31.73 8.24 -7.99
C GLY A 583 33.05 8.11 -8.75
N PRO A 584 33.13 8.69 -9.96
CA PRO A 584 32.09 9.51 -10.58
C PRO A 584 30.85 8.70 -10.99
N LEU A 585 29.68 9.32 -10.94
CA LEU A 585 28.37 8.75 -11.21
C LEU A 585 27.65 9.56 -12.30
N GLY A 586 26.58 8.97 -12.82
CA GLY A 586 25.66 9.59 -13.75
C GLY A 586 26.16 9.67 -15.20
N PRO A 587 25.22 9.93 -16.14
CA PRO A 587 25.50 9.97 -17.56
C PRO A 587 26.35 11.17 -18.00
N GLY A 588 26.36 12.25 -17.21
CA GLY A 588 26.97 13.52 -17.62
C GLY A 588 26.29 14.10 -18.86
N LEU A 589 27.07 14.76 -19.72
CA LEU A 589 26.57 15.31 -20.98
C LEU A 589 26.42 14.25 -22.09
N MET A 590 27.04 13.08 -21.94
CA MET A 590 27.12 12.03 -22.97
C MET A 590 27.65 12.54 -24.32
N LEU A 591 28.54 13.54 -24.28
CA LEU A 591 29.22 14.07 -25.47
C LEU A 591 30.29 13.07 -25.92
N GLN A 592 30.21 12.60 -27.16
CA GLN A 592 31.21 11.66 -27.73
C GLN A 592 32.34 12.39 -28.45
N SER A 593 32.01 13.48 -29.15
CA SER A 593 32.94 14.32 -29.90
C SER A 593 32.45 15.76 -29.92
N PHE A 594 33.36 16.71 -30.16
CA PHE A 594 33.02 18.13 -30.37
C PHE A 594 32.52 18.35 -31.81
N GLU A 595 31.34 17.81 -32.11
CA GLU A 595 30.70 17.93 -33.42
C GLU A 595 29.18 18.12 -33.29
N GLY A 596 28.62 19.06 -34.05
CA GLY A 596 27.20 19.40 -34.06
C GLY A 596 26.86 20.72 -33.37
N ASN A 597 25.57 21.04 -33.37
CA ASN A 597 25.03 22.27 -32.78
C ASN A 597 24.25 21.93 -31.50
N TYR A 598 24.68 22.49 -30.38
CA TYR A 598 24.16 22.19 -29.05
C TYR A 598 23.55 23.40 -28.37
N MET A 599 22.55 23.14 -27.54
CA MET A 599 22.00 24.12 -26.61
C MET A 599 22.22 23.66 -25.17
N ALA A 600 22.55 24.59 -24.29
CA ALA A 600 22.71 24.32 -22.86
C ALA A 600 21.92 25.34 -22.04
N PHE A 601 21.24 24.87 -20.99
CA PHE A 601 20.42 25.67 -20.11
C PHE A 601 20.88 25.44 -18.67
N ALA A 602 21.46 26.47 -18.06
CA ALA A 602 22.09 26.42 -16.75
C ALA A 602 21.38 27.34 -15.76
N GLY A 603 20.72 26.77 -14.75
CA GLY A 603 20.14 27.51 -13.63
C GLY A 603 21.01 27.44 -12.37
N GLY A 604 21.56 28.57 -11.92
CA GLY A 604 22.38 28.63 -10.71
C GLY A 604 23.62 27.73 -10.78
N THR A 605 23.80 26.85 -9.78
CA THR A 605 24.90 25.86 -9.77
C THR A 605 24.78 24.81 -10.87
N GLY A 606 23.69 24.77 -11.63
CA GLY A 606 23.59 23.98 -12.86
C GLY A 606 24.59 24.40 -13.95
N LEU A 607 25.30 25.52 -13.77
CA LEU A 607 26.38 25.96 -14.64
C LEU A 607 27.61 25.05 -14.62
N VAL A 608 27.87 24.34 -13.52
CA VAL A 608 29.15 23.65 -13.26
C VAL A 608 29.56 22.68 -14.39
N PRO A 609 28.70 21.78 -14.89
CA PRO A 609 29.06 20.89 -16.00
C PRO A 609 29.51 21.61 -17.27
N PHE A 610 28.95 22.80 -17.52
CA PHE A 610 29.19 23.55 -18.75
C PHE A 610 30.50 24.35 -18.69
N LEU A 611 31.07 24.59 -17.51
CA LEU A 611 32.39 25.18 -17.39
C LEU A 611 33.47 24.25 -17.96
N ASP A 612 33.40 22.96 -17.61
CA ASP A 612 34.29 21.95 -18.17
C ASP A 612 34.08 21.80 -19.68
N LEU A 613 32.83 21.85 -20.16
CA LEU A 613 32.51 21.77 -21.58
C LEU A 613 33.16 22.91 -22.38
N VAL A 614 32.96 24.16 -21.95
CA VAL A 614 33.47 25.34 -22.66
C VAL A 614 35.00 25.36 -22.60
N TYR A 615 35.59 25.07 -21.44
CA TYR A 615 37.04 25.03 -21.30
C TYR A 615 37.66 23.93 -22.16
N MET A 616 37.09 22.72 -22.15
CA MET A 616 37.54 21.61 -23.01
C MET A 616 37.42 21.95 -24.49
N ALA A 617 36.27 22.50 -24.93
CA ALA A 617 36.08 22.92 -26.30
C ALA A 617 37.14 23.95 -26.70
N TRP A 618 37.42 24.93 -25.85
CA TRP A 618 38.45 25.94 -26.14
C TRP A 618 39.84 25.35 -26.30
N LYS A 619 40.21 24.35 -25.49
CA LYS A 619 41.54 23.72 -25.55
C LYS A 619 41.69 22.67 -26.66
N CYS A 620 40.61 21.98 -27.02
CA CYS A 620 40.67 20.81 -27.90
C CYS A 620 40.10 21.04 -29.30
N LEU A 621 39.28 22.08 -29.51
CA LEU A 621 38.64 22.31 -30.80
C LEU A 621 39.68 22.70 -31.87
N GLN A 622 39.75 21.90 -32.93
CA GLN A 622 40.63 22.14 -34.05
C GLN A 622 39.99 23.12 -35.05
N LYS A 623 40.84 23.87 -35.77
CA LYS A 623 40.37 24.79 -36.81
C LYS A 623 39.57 24.03 -37.87
N GLY A 624 38.32 24.43 -38.10
CA GLY A 624 37.42 23.83 -39.09
C GLY A 624 36.48 22.74 -38.54
N GLN A 625 36.57 22.38 -37.26
CA GLN A 625 35.57 21.51 -36.64
C GLN A 625 34.20 22.19 -36.57
N ASN A 626 33.16 21.44 -36.94
CA ASN A 626 31.77 21.91 -36.94
C ASN A 626 31.13 21.70 -35.56
N PHE A 627 31.56 22.49 -34.57
CA PHE A 627 30.96 22.52 -33.24
C PHE A 627 30.36 23.91 -32.98
N PHE A 628 29.15 23.95 -32.45
CA PHE A 628 28.55 25.20 -31.97
C PHE A 628 27.79 24.97 -30.67
N LEU A 629 27.97 25.85 -29.69
CA LEU A 629 27.30 25.81 -28.40
C LEU A 629 26.59 27.14 -28.12
N THR A 630 25.27 27.08 -27.93
CA THR A 630 24.49 28.18 -27.35
C THR A 630 24.17 27.88 -25.89
N LEU A 631 24.74 28.64 -24.97
CA LEU A 631 24.59 28.47 -23.52
C LEU A 631 23.71 29.58 -22.92
N PHE A 632 22.61 29.22 -22.30
CA PHE A 632 21.76 30.10 -21.52
C PHE A 632 22.08 29.92 -20.03
N VAL A 633 22.52 30.97 -19.36
CA VAL A 633 22.89 30.95 -17.94
C VAL A 633 21.94 31.85 -17.18
N SER A 634 21.29 31.32 -16.15
CA SER A 634 20.27 32.03 -15.37
C SER A 634 20.63 32.08 -13.89
N PHE A 635 20.73 33.30 -13.36
CA PHE A 635 20.85 33.59 -11.93
C PHE A 635 19.75 34.58 -11.50
N ARG A 636 19.54 34.75 -10.19
CA ARG A 636 18.61 35.78 -9.69
C ARG A 636 19.20 37.16 -9.89
N THR A 637 20.41 37.38 -9.40
CA THR A 637 21.17 38.61 -9.59
C THR A 637 22.55 38.30 -10.18
N TRP A 638 23.23 39.31 -10.70
CA TRP A 638 24.62 39.16 -11.15
C TRP A 638 25.55 38.68 -10.02
N LYS A 639 25.30 39.15 -8.78
CA LYS A 639 26.09 38.80 -7.58
C LYS A 639 25.96 37.33 -7.16
N ASP A 640 24.86 36.68 -7.52
CA ASP A 640 24.67 35.24 -7.31
C ASP A 640 25.50 34.38 -8.28
N GLY A 641 25.98 34.98 -9.36
CA GLY A 641 26.73 34.33 -10.42
C GLY A 641 28.15 33.94 -10.01
N PHE A 642 28.75 33.07 -10.83
CA PHE A 642 30.17 32.76 -10.80
C PHE A 642 30.63 32.44 -12.23
N ALA A 643 31.90 32.71 -12.54
CA ALA A 643 32.49 32.56 -13.87
C ALA A 643 31.80 33.37 -15.00
N LEU A 644 30.99 34.39 -14.67
CA LEU A 644 30.23 35.16 -15.66
C LEU A 644 31.12 35.95 -16.62
N GLU A 645 32.12 36.66 -16.07
CA GLU A 645 33.09 37.44 -16.86
C GLU A 645 33.96 36.55 -17.75
N ILE A 646 34.33 35.36 -17.26
CA ILE A 646 35.02 34.33 -18.04
C ILE A 646 34.19 33.95 -19.25
N LEU A 647 32.89 33.66 -19.08
CA LEU A 647 32.02 33.26 -20.18
C LEU A 647 31.79 34.40 -21.18
N GLN A 648 31.68 35.65 -20.71
CA GLN A 648 31.62 36.82 -21.60
C GLN A 648 32.90 36.93 -22.43
N LYS A 649 34.07 36.83 -21.78
CA LYS A 649 35.34 36.91 -22.48
C LYS A 649 35.55 35.77 -23.46
N MET A 650 35.09 34.56 -23.09
CA MET A 650 35.10 33.41 -23.97
C MET A 650 34.27 33.64 -25.22
N GLN A 651 33.08 34.23 -25.11
CA GLN A 651 32.26 34.55 -26.28
C GLN A 651 32.98 35.51 -27.24
N GLU A 652 33.71 36.51 -26.73
CA GLU A 652 34.47 37.44 -27.58
C GLU A 652 35.56 36.74 -28.39
N ILE A 653 36.28 35.79 -27.79
CA ILE A 653 37.40 35.09 -28.45
C ILE A 653 36.98 33.86 -29.27
N ALA A 654 35.78 33.33 -29.01
CA ALA A 654 35.27 32.09 -29.57
C ALA A 654 33.93 32.25 -30.30
N GLU A 655 33.65 33.45 -30.83
CA GLU A 655 32.35 33.80 -31.44
C GLU A 655 31.93 32.84 -32.56
N ASN A 656 32.88 32.18 -33.22
CA ASN A 656 32.63 31.22 -34.29
C ASN A 656 32.02 29.88 -33.81
N TRP A 657 32.18 29.51 -32.54
CA TRP A 657 31.65 28.24 -31.99
C TRP A 657 30.92 28.38 -30.66
N PHE A 658 30.98 29.54 -30.00
CA PHE A 658 30.39 29.75 -28.67
C PHE A 658 29.54 31.01 -28.61
N ARG A 659 28.33 30.85 -28.07
CA ARG A 659 27.43 31.95 -27.74
C ARG A 659 26.84 31.75 -26.36
N VAL A 660 26.84 32.79 -25.54
CA VAL A 660 26.31 32.78 -24.17
C VAL A 660 25.29 33.88 -23.96
N TYR A 661 24.17 33.53 -23.34
CA TYR A 661 23.15 34.46 -22.87
C TYR A 661 23.13 34.45 -21.35
N LEU A 662 23.57 35.55 -20.73
CA LEU A 662 23.59 35.71 -19.28
C LEU A 662 22.30 36.42 -18.83
N LEU A 663 21.48 35.71 -18.06
CA LEU A 663 20.13 36.11 -17.68
C LEU A 663 20.06 36.29 -16.15
N THR A 664 19.54 37.44 -15.74
CA THR A 664 19.27 37.81 -14.34
C THR A 664 17.83 38.30 -14.21
N ASP A 665 17.34 38.48 -12.99
CA ASP A 665 15.97 38.93 -12.77
C ASP A 665 15.64 40.28 -13.39
N GLU A 666 16.66 41.13 -13.53
CA GLU A 666 16.61 42.48 -14.09
C GLU A 666 16.92 42.53 -15.60
N SER A 667 17.25 41.41 -16.24
CA SER A 667 17.61 41.38 -17.66
C SER A 667 16.41 41.75 -18.55
N LYS A 668 16.52 42.89 -19.26
CA LYS A 668 15.48 43.39 -20.19
C LYS A 668 15.18 42.43 -21.35
N ASP A 669 16.18 41.65 -21.77
CA ASP A 669 16.05 40.74 -22.92
C ASP A 669 15.26 39.45 -22.62
N LYS A 670 14.82 39.23 -21.38
CA LYS A 670 14.08 38.03 -20.95
C LYS A 670 12.86 37.72 -21.84
N GLU A 671 12.16 38.75 -22.31
CA GLU A 671 10.98 38.59 -23.15
C GLU A 671 11.32 38.01 -24.54
N ASN A 672 12.53 38.26 -25.04
CA ASN A 672 12.95 37.79 -26.36
C ASN A 672 13.64 36.41 -26.33
N ILE A 673 14.03 35.90 -25.15
CA ILE A 673 14.71 34.60 -25.00
C ILE A 673 13.91 33.44 -25.62
N PRO A 674 12.58 33.32 -25.43
CA PRO A 674 11.80 32.28 -26.10
C PRO A 674 11.95 32.30 -27.63
N ASN A 675 11.95 33.48 -28.25
CA ASN A 675 12.11 33.62 -29.69
C ASN A 675 13.52 33.19 -30.14
N ILE A 676 14.55 33.60 -29.41
CA ILE A 676 15.95 33.23 -29.69
C ILE A 676 16.11 31.70 -29.64
N ILE A 677 15.51 31.04 -28.64
CA ILE A 677 15.55 29.58 -28.53
C ILE A 677 14.84 28.94 -29.73
N ILE A 678 13.65 29.42 -30.09
CA ILE A 678 12.88 28.91 -31.25
C ILE A 678 13.66 29.09 -32.55
N GLU A 679 14.30 30.23 -32.77
CA GLU A 679 15.15 30.46 -33.95
C GLU A 679 16.37 29.55 -33.97
N GLY A 680 17.00 29.33 -32.81
CA GLY A 680 18.10 28.38 -32.71
C GLY A 680 17.68 26.94 -32.99
N LEU A 681 16.47 26.54 -32.58
CA LEU A 681 15.91 25.21 -32.90
C LEU A 681 15.74 25.01 -34.41
N LYS A 682 15.35 26.06 -35.15
CA LYS A 682 15.23 26.01 -36.62
C LYS A 682 16.56 25.73 -37.33
N LYS A 683 17.70 26.03 -36.70
CA LYS A 683 19.04 25.76 -37.26
C LYS A 683 19.46 24.29 -37.15
N GLY A 684 18.63 23.44 -36.54
CA GLY A 684 18.94 22.04 -36.27
C GLY A 684 19.81 21.90 -35.02
N VAL A 685 19.28 21.23 -34.01
CA VAL A 685 19.98 20.97 -32.75
C VAL A 685 20.28 19.48 -32.62
N THR A 686 21.56 19.17 -32.36
CA THR A 686 22.06 17.82 -32.12
C THR A 686 21.53 17.30 -30.79
N ALA A 687 21.76 18.05 -29.70
CA ALA A 687 21.21 17.78 -28.38
C ALA A 687 21.05 19.07 -27.56
N ALA A 688 20.16 19.04 -26.57
CA ALA A 688 19.99 20.10 -25.59
C ALA A 688 20.23 19.56 -24.18
N TRP A 689 21.10 20.23 -23.42
CA TRP A 689 21.41 19.89 -22.03
C TRP A 689 20.77 20.89 -21.08
N ILE A 690 20.17 20.39 -19.99
CA ILE A 690 19.49 21.23 -19.00
C ILE A 690 19.96 20.84 -17.61
N CYS A 691 20.43 21.81 -16.84
CA CYS A 691 20.84 21.60 -15.46
C CYS A 691 20.48 22.79 -14.59
N GLY A 692 19.82 22.53 -13.47
CA GLY A 692 19.30 23.56 -12.58
C GLY A 692 18.26 23.00 -11.61
N PRO A 693 17.51 23.88 -10.93
CA PRO A 693 16.41 23.46 -10.06
C PRO A 693 15.34 22.64 -10.82
N SER A 694 14.62 21.75 -10.13
CA SER A 694 13.62 20.86 -10.75
C SER A 694 12.57 21.57 -11.61
N GLY A 695 12.06 22.72 -11.15
CA GLY A 695 11.13 23.56 -11.90
C GLY A 695 11.75 24.13 -13.18
N TYR A 696 13.01 24.59 -13.12
CA TYR A 696 13.77 25.09 -14.27
C TYR A 696 13.98 23.97 -15.30
N ASN A 697 14.43 22.81 -14.84
CA ASN A 697 14.69 21.65 -15.69
C ASN A 697 13.45 21.23 -16.49
N ARG A 698 12.29 21.12 -15.82
CA ARG A 698 11.05 20.72 -16.47
C ARG A 698 10.49 21.79 -17.39
N HIS A 699 10.57 23.06 -16.99
CA HIS A 699 10.15 24.17 -17.85
C HIS A 699 10.84 24.13 -19.21
N TYR A 700 12.18 24.08 -19.23
CA TYR A 700 12.92 24.05 -20.50
C TYR A 700 12.78 22.73 -21.24
N ALA A 701 12.71 21.58 -20.55
CA ALA A 701 12.48 20.30 -21.22
C ALA A 701 11.12 20.29 -21.95
N ASP A 702 10.06 20.75 -21.29
CA ASP A 702 8.73 20.85 -21.88
C ASP A 702 8.67 21.92 -22.98
N PHE A 703 9.35 23.05 -22.79
CA PHE A 703 9.43 24.12 -23.79
C PHE A 703 10.10 23.64 -25.08
N LEU A 704 11.25 22.98 -24.98
CA LEU A 704 11.97 22.46 -26.15
C LEU A 704 11.17 21.38 -26.87
N ALA A 705 10.57 20.45 -26.12
CA ALA A 705 9.74 19.40 -26.70
C ALA A 705 8.49 19.96 -27.40
N LYS A 706 7.82 20.95 -26.80
CA LYS A 706 6.65 21.63 -27.39
C LYS A 706 7.00 22.38 -28.67
N ASN A 707 8.23 22.86 -28.80
CA ASN A 707 8.73 23.58 -29.97
C ASN A 707 9.48 22.67 -30.97
N GLY A 708 9.30 21.35 -30.89
CA GLY A 708 9.69 20.41 -31.96
C GLY A 708 11.04 19.71 -31.77
N LEU A 709 11.73 19.88 -30.64
CA LEU A 709 12.92 19.07 -30.34
C LEU A 709 12.49 17.68 -29.84
N ASP A 710 13.00 16.61 -30.46
CA ASP A 710 12.76 15.24 -29.98
C ASP A 710 13.22 15.11 -28.52
N LYS A 711 12.37 14.52 -27.67
CA LYS A 711 12.68 14.24 -26.26
C LYS A 711 13.97 13.43 -26.10
N ASN A 712 14.28 12.55 -27.05
CA ASN A 712 15.51 11.75 -27.04
C ASN A 712 16.79 12.58 -27.22
N LYS A 713 16.67 13.85 -27.62
CA LYS A 713 17.75 14.83 -27.74
C LYS A 713 17.84 15.76 -26.53
N ILE A 714 16.94 15.64 -25.56
CA ILE A 714 16.92 16.48 -24.34
C ILE A 714 17.50 15.68 -23.19
N ILE A 715 18.58 16.18 -22.59
CA ILE A 715 19.27 15.54 -21.47
C ILE A 715 19.12 16.45 -20.24
N VAL A 716 18.47 15.93 -19.20
CA VAL A 716 18.23 16.64 -17.94
C VAL A 716 19.17 16.10 -16.87
N MET A 717 20.09 16.94 -16.39
CA MET A 717 21.10 16.60 -15.38
C MET A 717 20.62 16.83 -13.96
#